data_AF-A0A3A8JHZ3-F1
#
_entry.id   AF-A0A3A8JHZ3-F1
#
_cell.length_a   1.000
_cell.length_b   1.000
_cell.length_c   1.000
_cell.angle_alpha   90.00
_cell.angle_beta   90.00
_cell.angle_gamma   90.00
#
_symmetry.space_group_name_H-M   'P 1'
#
loop_
_entity.id
_entity.type
_entity.pdbx_description
1 polymer ?
#
loop_
_entity_poly.entity_id
_entity_poly.type
_entity_poly.pdbx_seq_one_letter_code
_entity_poly.pdbx_strand_id
1 'polypeptide(L)'
;MTPPRASLSGFSPSGFFVLRTPLLPFDALRAWSEDLHAVRFTEAPVAEQEAALARDRALLRDRLSAAIARPEVREALFLASPSLEEHLSAWTSAPDGDHGQKLERTLVRYWQRMASRSTPFGLFAGNSLGTLAGPTRLVLSARESYRRHTRLDMDYVDALTDRLAALPALREALSYRPNSSLYRAAGRLRYAESRREGGSRTYQLVGVEPTAYLEATLERARAGASLATLVQGLVDADPDVSADEARDYVDMLVEHQLLLPELAPLVTGPEPLRELLARLESVPAMADTFRVLHRVQGALTALDASPLGAEPSHYRALAKDLEALPAPVDSNRLFQVDLRKPAEALTLGPAVVDAMARGVALMHRLSPASDSPTLRRFREAFVRRYEEREVPLLEALDEDVGVGFELANPEAAEASPLLRDLAFPAPVTEERVAWGKGLAHLSYRLSEVLRTGGPLELDDADLQAMENPRPAPLPEAFSVMATVLAASQEDVDAGRFQLVFDSMIGPSGAALLGRFCHGDPELLRHVKAHLRAEEALHPEAVFAEVVHLPEGRVGNILCRPVLREHELVFLGRSGAPPEQQLPLTDLLLSVRGSRIVLRSAKLGREVLPRITHVHNFGRAHLRPYTFLGTLQQQGASPGLRWHWGPLASSAFLPRVTCRGLVLHRARWRIKASTLQALGELQGAERFREAQRLRARLGLPRTVGLEERDNVLPVDLDNVLSIDTFVQLVRRQSEVVLVELPTDEGLCVQGPEGRFVHEVVVPFVRDAPAMPAPTVRLTKPPKQERSFPPGSEWLYVKLYTGTALADRVLAEAVAPLAREAIASGAAHQWFFLRYGDPDWHLRVRFQGDPRRLHTEVLARLHELLRPLRQDGLVHRVQVDTYEREVERYGGDAGLLLAERLFHADSETALELLDAVTGDDGADARWRLLLCGIDLLLTDLGFDLEGRCRLLADLRQGYGQEFQVDGAFERRLGERFRTHRQELESLLWRPWPSDGPLAPGLAALRRRSERQAKVAEQLRACATEGRLTRSLDRVAASLIHMHTNRLLRTAARAQELVLYDFLHRLYTSRQAREKKRT
;
A
#
# COMPACT_ATOMS: atom_id res chain seq x y z
N MET A 1 -36.43 20.61 8.96
CA MET A 1 -35.05 21.08 8.78
C MET A 1 -34.25 19.94 8.18
N THR A 2 -33.97 19.99 6.87
CA THR A 2 -33.19 18.98 6.15
C THR A 2 -31.71 19.15 6.53
N PRO A 3 -31.06 18.17 7.18
CA PRO A 3 -29.62 18.23 7.39
C PRO A 3 -28.90 18.08 6.02
N PRO A 4 -27.62 18.49 5.91
CA PRO A 4 -26.96 18.62 4.61
C PRO A 4 -26.90 17.25 3.92
N ARG A 5 -27.24 17.23 2.63
CA ARG A 5 -26.82 16.15 1.72
C ARG A 5 -25.31 15.99 1.92
N ALA A 6 -24.85 14.84 2.38
CA ALA A 6 -23.42 14.57 2.47
C ALA A 6 -22.85 14.45 1.04
N SER A 7 -22.65 15.58 0.37
CA SER A 7 -21.88 15.67 -0.86
C SER A 7 -20.42 15.48 -0.51
N LEU A 8 -19.71 14.70 -1.32
CA LEU A 8 -18.27 14.52 -1.17
C LEU A 8 -17.56 15.86 -1.44
N SER A 9 -17.22 16.61 -0.39
CA SER A 9 -16.68 17.95 -0.54
C SER A 9 -15.25 17.95 -1.06
N GLY A 10 -14.98 18.82 -2.04
CA GLY A 10 -13.64 19.04 -2.59
C GLY A 10 -13.18 17.99 -3.60
N PHE A 11 -14.09 17.18 -4.15
CA PHE A 11 -13.80 16.22 -5.21
C PHE A 11 -14.80 16.35 -6.35
N SER A 12 -14.29 16.32 -7.58
CA SER A 12 -15.08 16.31 -8.80
C SER A 12 -14.84 15.04 -9.62
N PRO A 13 -15.87 14.52 -10.31
CA PRO A 13 -15.69 13.42 -11.23
C PRO A 13 -14.93 13.90 -12.48
N SER A 14 -14.13 13.04 -13.11
CA SER A 14 -13.23 13.41 -14.22
C SER A 14 -13.91 13.53 -15.59
N GLY A 15 -15.23 13.64 -15.64
CA GLY A 15 -16.02 13.88 -16.86
C GLY A 15 -16.31 12.64 -17.73
N PHE A 16 -15.83 11.46 -17.34
CA PHE A 16 -16.08 10.20 -18.06
C PHE A 16 -16.35 9.04 -17.10
N PHE A 17 -16.87 7.95 -17.65
CA PHE A 17 -17.01 6.68 -16.95
C PHE A 17 -16.75 5.51 -17.89
N VAL A 18 -16.46 4.34 -17.30
CA VAL A 18 -16.39 3.08 -18.03
C VAL A 18 -17.50 2.16 -17.54
N LEU A 19 -18.35 1.73 -18.47
CA LEU A 19 -19.37 0.73 -18.24
C LEU A 19 -18.81 -0.64 -18.60
N ARG A 20 -18.89 -1.59 -17.68
CA ARG A 20 -18.50 -2.99 -17.88
C ARG A 20 -19.74 -3.84 -17.98
N THR A 21 -19.83 -4.65 -19.02
CA THR A 21 -20.97 -5.56 -19.23
C THR A 21 -20.52 -6.90 -19.81
N PRO A 22 -21.22 -8.00 -19.50
CA PRO A 22 -20.98 -9.30 -20.13
C PRO A 22 -21.23 -9.26 -21.65
N LEU A 23 -20.76 -10.29 -22.35
CA LEU A 23 -21.01 -10.51 -23.78
C LEU A 23 -22.49 -10.66 -24.08
N LEU A 24 -23.18 -11.42 -23.24
CA LEU A 24 -24.59 -11.78 -23.40
C LEU A 24 -25.44 -11.01 -22.39
N PRO A 25 -26.68 -10.65 -22.77
CA PRO A 25 -27.63 -10.07 -21.83
C PRO A 25 -28.00 -11.11 -20.77
N PHE A 26 -28.30 -10.65 -19.56
CA PHE A 26 -28.80 -11.50 -18.48
C PHE A 26 -30.15 -12.13 -18.84
N ASP A 27 -30.94 -11.46 -19.69
CA ASP A 27 -32.17 -12.02 -20.26
C ASP A 27 -31.94 -13.35 -20.99
N ALA A 28 -30.75 -13.58 -21.60
CA ALA A 28 -30.43 -14.87 -22.20
C ALA A 28 -30.31 -15.99 -21.16
N LEU A 29 -29.80 -15.68 -19.96
CA LEU A 29 -29.75 -16.63 -18.84
C LEU A 29 -31.15 -16.89 -18.27
N ARG A 30 -32.01 -15.88 -18.21
CA ARG A 30 -33.42 -16.03 -17.81
C ARG A 30 -34.17 -16.92 -18.79
N ALA A 31 -34.07 -16.62 -20.08
CA ALA A 31 -34.70 -17.39 -21.16
C ALA A 31 -34.23 -18.86 -21.18
N TRP A 32 -32.97 -19.12 -20.81
CA TRP A 32 -32.49 -20.50 -20.67
C TRP A 32 -33.32 -21.30 -19.66
N SER A 33 -33.71 -20.69 -18.55
CA SER A 33 -34.48 -21.31 -17.45
C SER A 33 -35.99 -21.02 -17.47
N GLU A 34 -36.56 -20.57 -18.59
CA GLU A 34 -38.01 -20.37 -18.71
C GLU A 34 -38.75 -21.70 -18.91
N ASP A 35 -40.00 -21.78 -18.44
CA ASP A 35 -40.88 -22.96 -18.59
C ASP A 35 -40.34 -24.27 -18.01
N LEU A 36 -39.57 -24.21 -16.92
CA LEU A 36 -39.13 -25.40 -16.19
C LEU A 36 -40.26 -25.97 -15.33
N HIS A 37 -40.45 -27.29 -15.39
CA HIS A 37 -41.54 -28.00 -14.72
C HIS A 37 -41.16 -28.53 -13.35
N ALA A 38 -39.91 -28.99 -13.13
CA ALA A 38 -39.50 -29.73 -11.93
C ALA A 38 -39.77 -28.99 -10.62
N VAL A 39 -39.70 -27.65 -10.62
CA VAL A 39 -40.00 -26.80 -9.46
C VAL A 39 -41.46 -26.92 -8.99
N ARG A 40 -42.39 -27.27 -9.89
CA ARG A 40 -43.82 -27.46 -9.56
C ARG A 40 -44.12 -28.86 -9.02
N PHE A 41 -43.18 -29.80 -9.14
CA PHE A 41 -43.32 -31.21 -8.74
C PHE A 41 -42.47 -31.56 -7.50
N THR A 42 -42.01 -30.58 -6.74
CA THR A 42 -41.12 -30.80 -5.58
C THR A 42 -41.77 -31.63 -4.47
N GLU A 43 -43.10 -31.57 -4.36
CA GLU A 43 -43.91 -32.34 -3.42
C GLU A 43 -44.55 -33.60 -4.04
N ALA A 44 -44.35 -33.83 -5.34
CA ALA A 44 -44.85 -35.01 -6.04
C ALA A 44 -44.03 -36.28 -5.70
N PRO A 45 -44.56 -37.48 -5.98
CA PRO A 45 -43.80 -38.73 -5.89
C PRO A 45 -42.49 -38.66 -6.69
N VAL A 46 -41.44 -39.31 -6.22
CA VAL A 46 -40.08 -39.27 -6.82
C VAL A 46 -40.11 -39.57 -8.32
N ALA A 47 -40.90 -40.56 -8.75
CA ALA A 47 -41.00 -40.94 -10.16
C ALA A 47 -41.55 -39.82 -11.07
N GLU A 48 -42.56 -39.08 -10.60
CA GLU A 48 -43.14 -37.95 -11.36
C GLU A 48 -42.17 -36.77 -11.41
N GLN A 49 -41.46 -36.52 -10.31
CA GLN A 49 -40.44 -35.48 -10.25
C GLN A 49 -39.23 -35.81 -11.13
N GLU A 50 -38.80 -37.08 -11.19
CA GLU A 50 -37.75 -37.53 -12.10
C GLU A 50 -38.16 -37.34 -13.58
N ALA A 51 -39.40 -37.66 -13.93
CA ALA A 51 -39.91 -37.42 -15.28
C ALA A 51 -39.92 -35.92 -15.63
N ALA A 52 -40.33 -35.06 -14.70
CA ALA A 52 -40.26 -33.61 -14.87
C ALA A 52 -38.81 -33.11 -15.03
N LEU A 53 -37.87 -33.62 -14.23
CA LEU A 53 -36.45 -33.28 -14.31
C LEU A 53 -35.79 -33.75 -15.61
N ALA A 54 -36.14 -34.93 -16.09
CA ALA A 54 -35.63 -35.44 -17.36
C ALA A 54 -36.07 -34.55 -18.53
N ARG A 55 -37.33 -34.10 -18.51
CA ARG A 55 -37.84 -33.14 -19.50
C ARG A 55 -37.13 -31.79 -19.42
N ASP A 56 -37.00 -31.23 -18.22
CA ASP A 56 -36.30 -29.96 -18.01
C ASP A 56 -34.83 -30.06 -18.46
N ARG A 57 -34.16 -31.17 -18.15
CA ARG A 57 -32.77 -31.42 -18.59
C ARG A 57 -32.66 -31.45 -20.11
N ALA A 58 -33.57 -32.13 -20.80
CA ALA A 58 -33.58 -32.15 -22.27
C ALA A 58 -33.76 -30.74 -22.85
N LEU A 59 -34.75 -29.98 -22.37
CA LEU A 59 -35.00 -28.61 -22.79
C LEU A 59 -33.79 -27.68 -22.55
N LEU A 60 -33.19 -27.78 -21.38
CA LEU A 60 -32.02 -26.99 -21.00
C LEU A 60 -30.79 -27.32 -21.86
N ARG A 61 -30.59 -28.60 -22.20
CA ARG A 61 -29.52 -29.04 -23.10
C ARG A 61 -29.73 -28.54 -24.52
N ASP A 62 -30.94 -28.62 -25.05
CA ASP A 62 -31.26 -28.14 -26.40
C ASP A 62 -30.99 -26.64 -26.51
N ARG A 63 -31.45 -25.87 -25.51
CA ARG A 63 -31.19 -24.42 -25.45
C ARG A 63 -29.71 -24.10 -25.28
N LEU A 64 -29.00 -24.82 -24.42
CA LEU A 64 -27.56 -24.64 -24.23
C LEU A 64 -26.79 -24.96 -25.52
N SER A 65 -27.15 -26.06 -26.20
CA SER A 65 -26.57 -26.49 -27.47
C SER A 65 -26.76 -25.42 -28.56
N ALA A 66 -27.98 -24.92 -28.73
CA ALA A 66 -28.26 -23.82 -29.65
C ALA A 66 -27.45 -22.55 -29.30
N ALA A 67 -27.30 -22.26 -28.01
CA ALA A 67 -26.58 -21.09 -27.55
C ALA A 67 -25.06 -21.16 -27.77
N ILE A 68 -24.45 -22.34 -27.58
CA ILE A 68 -23.01 -22.55 -27.80
C ILE A 68 -22.64 -22.69 -29.29
N ALA A 69 -23.61 -23.05 -30.14
CA ALA A 69 -23.43 -23.13 -31.59
C ALA A 69 -23.29 -21.74 -32.24
N ARG A 70 -23.66 -20.66 -31.54
CA ARG A 70 -23.50 -19.29 -32.03
C ARG A 70 -22.01 -18.96 -32.21
N PRO A 71 -21.60 -18.41 -33.38
CA PRO A 71 -20.19 -18.18 -33.69
C PRO A 71 -19.43 -17.39 -32.62
N GLU A 72 -20.01 -16.31 -32.10
CA GLU A 72 -19.39 -15.45 -31.10
C GLU A 72 -19.20 -16.15 -29.74
N VAL A 73 -20.08 -17.10 -29.41
CA VAL A 73 -19.97 -17.91 -28.19
C VAL A 73 -18.88 -18.97 -28.36
N ARG A 74 -18.83 -19.61 -29.54
CA ARG A 74 -17.80 -20.59 -29.87
C ARG A 74 -16.41 -19.95 -29.87
N GLU A 75 -16.27 -18.76 -30.45
CA GLU A 75 -15.03 -17.98 -30.40
C GLU A 75 -14.62 -17.65 -28.96
N ALA A 76 -15.55 -17.16 -28.14
CA ALA A 76 -15.28 -16.81 -26.76
C ALA A 76 -14.86 -18.03 -25.91
N LEU A 77 -15.49 -19.19 -26.13
CA LEU A 77 -15.12 -20.46 -25.50
C LEU A 77 -13.72 -20.91 -25.92
N PHE A 78 -13.40 -20.82 -27.21
CA PHE A 78 -12.06 -21.16 -27.71
C PHE A 78 -10.99 -20.29 -27.06
N LEU A 79 -11.17 -18.97 -27.03
CA LEU A 79 -10.18 -18.04 -26.45
C LEU A 79 -9.97 -18.24 -24.95
N ALA A 80 -10.99 -18.73 -24.23
CA ALA A 80 -10.88 -19.04 -22.81
C ALA A 80 -10.35 -20.45 -22.52
N SER A 81 -10.70 -21.43 -23.36
CA SER A 81 -10.43 -22.85 -23.15
C SER A 81 -10.51 -23.63 -24.48
N PRO A 82 -9.45 -23.62 -25.31
CA PRO A 82 -9.43 -24.34 -26.59
C PRO A 82 -9.76 -25.83 -26.45
N SER A 83 -9.23 -26.46 -25.40
CA SER A 83 -9.51 -27.86 -25.07
C SER A 83 -11.01 -28.14 -24.83
N LEU A 84 -11.78 -27.17 -24.32
CA LEU A 84 -13.23 -27.33 -24.17
C LEU A 84 -13.94 -27.26 -25.51
N GLU A 85 -13.52 -26.35 -26.39
CA GLU A 85 -14.11 -26.20 -27.73
C GLU A 85 -13.94 -27.47 -28.57
N GLU A 86 -12.79 -28.12 -28.49
CA GLU A 86 -12.49 -29.38 -29.21
C GLU A 86 -13.40 -30.54 -28.80
N HIS A 87 -13.88 -30.55 -27.57
CA HIS A 87 -14.71 -31.62 -27.03
C HIS A 87 -16.22 -31.32 -27.09
N LEU A 88 -16.66 -30.23 -27.74
CA LEU A 88 -18.08 -29.89 -27.87
C LEU A 88 -18.88 -30.97 -28.63
N SER A 89 -18.29 -31.58 -29.66
CA SER A 89 -18.91 -32.67 -30.42
C SER A 89 -19.10 -33.93 -29.57
N ALA A 90 -18.17 -34.21 -28.67
CA ALA A 90 -18.25 -35.33 -27.74
C ALA A 90 -19.39 -35.13 -26.72
N TRP A 91 -19.56 -33.91 -26.21
CA TRP A 91 -20.73 -33.59 -25.36
C TRP A 91 -22.05 -33.75 -26.13
N THR A 92 -22.13 -33.23 -27.36
CA THR A 92 -23.35 -33.32 -28.16
C THR A 92 -23.72 -34.77 -28.50
N SER A 93 -22.72 -35.63 -28.71
CA SER A 93 -22.94 -37.05 -29.08
C SER A 93 -23.30 -37.93 -27.90
N ALA A 94 -22.75 -37.67 -26.70
CA ALA A 94 -22.95 -38.49 -25.51
C ALA A 94 -23.01 -37.63 -24.23
N PRO A 95 -24.04 -36.76 -24.07
CA PRO A 95 -24.09 -35.80 -22.96
C PRO A 95 -24.25 -36.46 -21.59
N ASP A 96 -24.83 -37.66 -21.55
CA ASP A 96 -25.10 -38.40 -20.30
C ASP A 96 -23.92 -39.23 -19.79
N GLY A 97 -22.89 -39.46 -20.60
CA GLY A 97 -21.68 -40.17 -20.16
C GLY A 97 -20.85 -39.36 -19.16
N ASP A 98 -19.99 -40.01 -18.38
CA ASP A 98 -19.16 -39.36 -17.35
C ASP A 98 -18.35 -38.17 -17.87
N HIS A 99 -17.80 -38.28 -19.08
CA HIS A 99 -17.09 -37.19 -19.74
C HIS A 99 -18.06 -36.08 -20.20
N GLY A 100 -19.18 -36.45 -20.82
CA GLY A 100 -20.24 -35.51 -21.24
C GLY A 100 -20.75 -34.65 -20.08
N GLN A 101 -21.03 -35.25 -18.92
CA GLN A 101 -21.48 -34.52 -17.73
C GLN A 101 -20.42 -33.58 -17.15
N LYS A 102 -19.12 -33.91 -17.28
CA LYS A 102 -18.02 -33.00 -16.87
C LYS A 102 -17.94 -31.79 -17.80
N LEU A 103 -18.07 -32.01 -19.11
CA LEU A 103 -18.12 -30.95 -20.11
C LEU A 103 -19.35 -30.07 -19.91
N GLU A 104 -20.54 -30.66 -19.73
CA GLU A 104 -21.81 -29.96 -19.48
C GLU A 104 -21.69 -28.97 -18.32
N ARG A 105 -21.17 -29.42 -17.18
CA ARG A 105 -20.94 -28.53 -16.01
C ARG A 105 -19.99 -27.39 -16.31
N THR A 106 -18.98 -27.62 -17.16
CA THR A 106 -18.04 -26.56 -17.57
C THR A 106 -18.71 -25.57 -18.53
N LEU A 107 -19.53 -26.05 -19.47
CA LEU A 107 -20.30 -25.22 -20.39
C LEU A 107 -21.33 -24.36 -19.65
N VAL A 108 -22.03 -24.93 -18.67
CA VAL A 108 -22.95 -24.18 -17.79
C VAL A 108 -22.24 -23.02 -17.10
N ARG A 109 -21.03 -23.24 -16.57
CA ARG A 109 -20.23 -22.18 -15.92
C ARG A 109 -19.86 -21.06 -16.89
N TYR A 110 -19.42 -21.39 -18.10
CA TYR A 110 -19.09 -20.39 -19.12
C TYR A 110 -20.32 -19.65 -19.62
N TRP A 111 -21.44 -20.35 -19.83
CA TRP A 111 -22.73 -19.75 -20.20
C TRP A 111 -23.18 -18.72 -19.16
N GLN A 112 -23.20 -19.12 -17.90
CA GLN A 112 -23.50 -18.26 -16.75
C GLN A 112 -22.56 -17.05 -16.71
N ARG A 113 -21.25 -17.26 -16.82
CA ARG A 113 -20.25 -16.17 -16.83
C ARG A 113 -20.52 -15.16 -17.93
N MET A 114 -20.79 -15.62 -19.16
CA MET A 114 -21.01 -14.77 -20.33
C MET A 114 -22.24 -13.88 -20.22
N ALA A 115 -23.19 -14.21 -19.35
CA ALA A 115 -24.45 -13.48 -19.18
C ALA A 115 -24.54 -12.69 -17.87
N SER A 116 -23.68 -12.97 -16.88
CA SER A 116 -23.86 -12.44 -15.52
C SER A 116 -22.63 -11.79 -14.89
N ARG A 117 -21.45 -11.85 -15.52
CA ARG A 117 -20.22 -11.31 -14.94
C ARG A 117 -19.64 -10.19 -15.78
N SER A 118 -19.65 -8.99 -15.24
CA SER A 118 -19.18 -7.78 -15.90
C SER A 118 -17.65 -7.64 -15.92
N THR A 119 -16.91 -8.39 -15.10
CA THR A 119 -15.44 -8.32 -15.04
C THR A 119 -14.80 -8.72 -16.39
N PRO A 120 -14.07 -7.83 -17.09
CA PRO A 120 -13.55 -8.12 -18.43
C PRO A 120 -12.52 -9.26 -18.45
N PHE A 121 -12.75 -10.24 -19.33
CA PHE A 121 -11.90 -11.42 -19.53
C PHE A 121 -12.20 -12.02 -20.91
N GLY A 122 -11.21 -11.98 -21.81
CA GLY A 122 -11.39 -12.43 -23.18
C GLY A 122 -12.58 -11.73 -23.84
N LEU A 123 -13.42 -12.52 -24.52
CA LEU A 123 -14.68 -12.06 -25.09
C LEU A 123 -15.88 -12.16 -24.15
N PHE A 124 -15.74 -12.63 -22.91
CA PHE A 124 -16.90 -12.84 -22.03
C PHE A 124 -17.50 -11.57 -21.44
N ALA A 125 -16.71 -10.50 -21.34
CA ALA A 125 -17.16 -9.21 -20.86
C ALA A 125 -16.22 -8.12 -21.36
N GLY A 126 -16.78 -6.93 -21.60
CA GLY A 126 -16.07 -5.82 -22.23
C GLY A 126 -16.41 -4.46 -21.64
N ASN A 127 -15.69 -3.46 -22.12
CA ASN A 127 -15.84 -2.07 -21.69
C ASN A 127 -16.53 -1.21 -22.75
N SER A 128 -17.32 -0.26 -22.28
CA SER A 128 -17.87 0.85 -23.05
C SER A 128 -17.47 2.16 -22.38
N LEU A 129 -16.92 3.09 -23.14
CA LEU A 129 -16.63 4.44 -22.66
C LEU A 129 -17.90 5.30 -22.74
N GLY A 130 -18.15 6.10 -21.70
CA GLY A 130 -19.24 7.06 -21.66
C GLY A 130 -18.84 8.39 -21.02
N THR A 131 -19.72 9.37 -21.14
CA THR A 131 -19.51 10.74 -20.64
C THR A 131 -20.43 11.06 -19.47
N LEU A 132 -20.02 11.98 -18.60
CA LEU A 132 -20.86 12.47 -17.50
C LEU A 132 -21.64 13.69 -17.99
N ALA A 133 -22.89 13.51 -18.39
CA ALA A 133 -23.73 14.55 -18.99
C ALA A 133 -25.21 14.16 -18.95
N GLY A 134 -26.10 15.16 -19.12
CA GLY A 134 -27.52 14.99 -19.47
C GLY A 134 -28.32 13.96 -18.64
N PRO A 135 -29.49 13.50 -19.12
CA PRO A 135 -30.14 12.32 -18.54
C PRO A 135 -29.27 11.08 -18.67
N THR A 136 -29.46 10.11 -17.77
CA THR A 136 -28.73 8.84 -17.78
C THR A 136 -29.19 8.00 -18.95
N ARG A 137 -28.27 7.70 -19.87
CA ARG A 137 -28.52 6.82 -21.02
C ARG A 137 -27.51 5.68 -21.04
N LEU A 138 -27.97 4.48 -20.67
CA LEU A 138 -27.16 3.27 -20.60
C LEU A 138 -27.57 2.24 -21.67
N VAL A 139 -27.56 2.68 -22.93
CA VAL A 139 -27.90 1.85 -24.08
C VAL A 139 -26.65 1.45 -24.84
N LEU A 140 -26.42 0.14 -24.96
CA LEU A 140 -25.35 -0.45 -25.76
C LEU A 140 -25.77 -0.55 -27.23
N SER A 141 -24.80 -0.44 -28.13
CA SER A 141 -25.02 -0.78 -29.54
C SER A 141 -25.16 -2.30 -29.72
N ALA A 142 -25.68 -2.68 -30.89
CA ALA A 142 -25.85 -4.08 -31.28
C ALA A 142 -24.50 -4.84 -31.28
N ARG A 143 -24.54 -6.14 -31.01
CA ARG A 143 -23.36 -7.01 -30.84
C ARG A 143 -22.44 -7.00 -32.05
N GLU A 144 -22.96 -6.78 -33.25
CA GLU A 144 -22.20 -6.67 -34.51
C GLU A 144 -21.23 -5.46 -34.50
N SER A 145 -21.51 -4.47 -33.66
CA SER A 145 -20.63 -3.30 -33.45
C SER A 145 -19.50 -3.56 -32.45
N TYR A 146 -19.53 -4.68 -31.72
CA TYR A 146 -18.49 -5.01 -30.75
C TYR A 146 -17.18 -5.30 -31.48
N ARG A 147 -16.08 -5.00 -30.81
CA ARG A 147 -14.73 -5.15 -31.35
C ARG A 147 -13.87 -5.88 -30.35
N ARG A 148 -13.00 -6.74 -30.85
CA ARG A 148 -11.96 -7.38 -30.04
C ARG A 148 -10.64 -6.65 -30.27
N HIS A 149 -9.81 -6.65 -29.25
CA HIS A 149 -8.41 -6.25 -29.32
C HIS A 149 -7.57 -7.44 -28.90
N THR A 150 -6.87 -8.05 -29.84
CA THR A 150 -6.20 -9.34 -29.67
C THR A 150 -4.69 -9.15 -29.67
N ARG A 151 -4.04 -9.68 -28.64
CA ARG A 151 -2.59 -9.70 -28.47
C ARG A 151 -2.12 -11.14 -28.28
N LEU A 152 -0.84 -11.40 -28.55
CA LEU A 152 -0.21 -12.60 -28.02
C LEU A 152 -0.13 -12.49 -26.49
N ASP A 153 -0.36 -13.60 -25.81
CA ASP A 153 -0.22 -13.69 -24.36
C ASP A 153 1.22 -13.34 -23.97
N MET A 154 1.35 -12.47 -22.97
CA MET A 154 2.65 -11.98 -22.51
C MET A 154 3.56 -13.11 -21.99
N ASP A 155 3.00 -14.21 -21.50
CA ASP A 155 3.76 -15.40 -21.11
C ASP A 155 4.49 -16.03 -22.31
N TYR A 156 3.80 -16.13 -23.46
CA TYR A 156 4.41 -16.59 -24.71
C TYR A 156 5.45 -15.60 -25.23
N VAL A 157 5.14 -14.29 -25.23
CA VAL A 157 6.08 -13.27 -25.73
C VAL A 157 7.34 -13.23 -24.87
N ASP A 158 7.22 -13.30 -23.54
CA ASP A 158 8.36 -13.36 -22.61
C ASP A 158 9.22 -14.61 -22.84
N ALA A 159 8.59 -15.79 -22.98
CA ALA A 159 9.31 -17.03 -23.32
C ALA A 159 10.01 -16.94 -24.69
N LEU A 160 9.37 -16.31 -25.68
CA LEU A 160 9.94 -16.09 -27.00
C LEU A 160 11.14 -15.15 -26.96
N THR A 161 11.05 -14.02 -26.27
CA THR A 161 12.17 -13.08 -26.16
C THR A 161 13.37 -13.72 -25.49
N ASP A 162 13.17 -14.56 -24.47
CA ASP A 162 14.24 -15.30 -23.81
C ASP A 162 14.94 -16.29 -24.75
N ARG A 163 14.16 -17.09 -25.48
CA ARG A 163 14.71 -18.09 -26.41
C ARG A 163 15.43 -17.43 -27.58
N LEU A 164 14.90 -16.32 -28.09
CA LEU A 164 15.55 -15.54 -29.14
C LEU A 164 16.84 -14.89 -28.64
N ALA A 165 16.87 -14.35 -27.42
CA ALA A 165 18.08 -13.75 -26.84
C ALA A 165 19.25 -14.74 -26.69
N ALA A 166 18.95 -16.04 -26.59
CA ALA A 166 19.97 -17.09 -26.51
C ALA A 166 20.54 -17.51 -27.89
N LEU A 167 19.93 -17.11 -29.01
CA LEU A 167 20.42 -17.46 -30.35
C LEU A 167 21.71 -16.68 -30.64
N PRO A 168 22.82 -17.34 -31.05
CA PRO A 168 24.11 -16.68 -31.23
C PRO A 168 24.05 -15.44 -32.13
N ALA A 169 23.36 -15.53 -33.26
CA ALA A 169 23.27 -14.44 -34.21
C ALA A 169 22.52 -13.20 -33.66
N LEU A 170 21.55 -13.39 -32.76
CA LEU A 170 20.85 -12.28 -32.11
C LEU A 170 21.63 -11.79 -30.90
N ARG A 171 22.22 -12.71 -30.11
CA ARG A 171 23.07 -12.40 -28.95
C ARG A 171 24.15 -11.38 -29.29
N GLU A 172 24.82 -11.51 -30.43
CA GLU A 172 25.85 -10.54 -30.88
C GLU A 172 25.28 -9.17 -31.28
N ALA A 173 24.06 -9.13 -31.81
CA ALA A 173 23.42 -7.92 -32.31
C ALA A 173 22.69 -7.11 -31.22
N LEU A 174 22.40 -7.74 -30.07
CA LEU A 174 21.70 -7.10 -28.97
C LEU A 174 22.59 -6.09 -28.23
N SER A 175 21.94 -5.06 -27.70
CA SER A 175 22.52 -4.19 -26.69
C SER A 175 22.25 -4.77 -25.29
N TYR A 176 23.24 -4.66 -24.43
CA TYR A 176 23.20 -5.10 -23.05
C TYR A 176 23.31 -3.91 -22.12
N ARG A 177 22.57 -3.95 -21.02
CA ARG A 177 22.59 -2.94 -19.96
C ARG A 177 22.84 -3.57 -18.59
N PRO A 178 23.38 -2.82 -17.63
CA PRO A 178 23.40 -3.24 -16.24
C PRO A 178 22.01 -3.61 -15.75
N ASN A 179 21.94 -4.62 -14.89
CA ASN A 179 20.71 -4.98 -14.20
C ASN A 179 20.14 -3.77 -13.44
N SER A 180 18.90 -3.39 -13.71
CA SER A 180 18.23 -2.25 -13.08
C SER A 180 18.06 -2.36 -11.55
N SER A 181 18.27 -3.55 -10.98
CA SER A 181 18.32 -3.77 -9.54
C SER A 181 19.71 -3.62 -8.92
N LEU A 182 20.74 -3.33 -9.71
CA LEU A 182 22.11 -3.20 -9.25
C LEU A 182 22.30 -1.93 -8.40
N TYR A 183 22.87 -2.08 -7.20
CA TYR A 183 23.26 -0.99 -6.32
C TYR A 183 24.53 -1.32 -5.55
N ARG A 184 25.13 -0.32 -4.91
CA ARG A 184 26.28 -0.50 -4.03
C ARG A 184 25.84 -0.46 -2.56
N ALA A 185 26.27 -1.43 -1.78
CA ALA A 185 26.06 -1.48 -0.34
C ALA A 185 27.14 -2.31 0.35
N ALA A 186 27.61 -1.86 1.52
CA ALA A 186 28.67 -2.51 2.32
C ALA A 186 29.90 -2.95 1.49
N GLY A 187 30.40 -2.07 0.61
CA GLY A 187 31.57 -2.33 -0.22
C GLY A 187 31.38 -3.35 -1.35
N ARG A 188 30.15 -3.85 -1.57
CA ARG A 188 29.81 -4.80 -2.64
C ARG A 188 28.82 -4.19 -3.63
N LEU A 189 28.82 -4.71 -4.84
CA LEU A 189 27.72 -4.51 -5.79
C LEU A 189 26.67 -5.61 -5.54
N ARG A 190 25.42 -5.21 -5.31
CA ARG A 190 24.30 -6.11 -5.00
C ARG A 190 23.21 -5.96 -6.05
N TYR A 191 22.56 -7.05 -6.42
CA TYR A 191 21.47 -7.07 -7.39
C TYR A 191 20.57 -8.29 -7.17
N ALA A 192 19.35 -8.23 -7.69
CA ALA A 192 18.43 -9.36 -7.71
C ALA A 192 18.70 -10.20 -8.97
N GLU A 193 19.22 -11.41 -8.76
CA GLU A 193 19.30 -12.46 -9.78
C GLU A 193 17.96 -13.18 -9.82
N SER A 194 17.38 -13.35 -11.02
CA SER A 194 16.11 -14.06 -11.19
C SER A 194 16.34 -15.51 -11.58
N ARG A 195 15.52 -16.43 -11.07
CA ARG A 195 15.51 -17.84 -11.47
C ARG A 195 14.10 -18.24 -11.88
N ARG A 196 14.02 -19.09 -12.92
CA ARG A 196 12.74 -19.62 -13.42
C ARG A 196 12.62 -21.08 -13.03
N GLU A 197 11.63 -21.39 -12.20
CA GLU A 197 11.24 -22.77 -11.87
C GLU A 197 9.72 -22.92 -12.04
N GLY A 198 9.28 -23.93 -12.80
CA GLY A 198 7.84 -24.25 -12.93
C GLY A 198 6.94 -23.14 -13.49
N GLY A 199 7.49 -22.15 -14.20
CA GLY A 199 6.75 -21.00 -14.74
C GLY A 199 6.59 -19.81 -13.77
N SER A 200 7.14 -19.90 -12.56
CA SER A 200 7.25 -18.78 -11.62
C SER A 200 8.68 -18.24 -11.63
N ARG A 201 8.83 -16.93 -11.35
CA ARG A 201 10.12 -16.25 -11.24
C ARG A 201 10.40 -15.93 -9.78
N THR A 202 11.44 -16.54 -9.23
CA THR A 202 11.96 -16.23 -7.90
C THR A 202 13.16 -15.30 -8.03
N TYR A 203 13.42 -14.52 -6.97
CA TYR A 203 14.53 -13.57 -6.94
C TYR A 203 15.46 -13.90 -5.79
N GLN A 204 16.76 -13.88 -6.04
CA GLN A 204 17.78 -14.01 -5.01
C GLN A 204 18.65 -12.77 -5.02
N LEU A 205 18.90 -12.19 -3.84
CA LEU A 205 19.84 -11.09 -3.70
C LEU A 205 21.27 -11.64 -3.72
N VAL A 206 22.07 -11.20 -4.70
CA VAL A 206 23.44 -11.63 -4.92
C VAL A 206 24.38 -10.45 -4.72
N GLY A 207 25.55 -10.69 -4.12
CA GLY A 207 26.59 -9.67 -3.90
C GLY A 207 27.93 -10.03 -4.53
N VAL A 208 28.46 -9.18 -5.40
CA VAL A 208 29.75 -9.35 -6.08
C VAL A 208 30.75 -8.28 -5.65
N GLU A 209 32.04 -8.61 -5.76
CA GLU A 209 33.12 -7.69 -5.43
C GLU A 209 33.29 -6.65 -6.56
N PRO A 210 33.38 -5.35 -6.24
CA PRO A 210 33.62 -4.32 -7.24
C PRO A 210 35.08 -4.32 -7.66
N THR A 211 35.38 -4.88 -8.82
CA THR A 211 36.70 -4.76 -9.46
C THR A 211 36.70 -3.62 -10.48
N ALA A 212 37.87 -3.08 -10.80
CA ALA A 212 38.01 -2.03 -11.81
C ALA A 212 37.45 -2.47 -13.19
N TYR A 213 37.69 -3.74 -13.58
CA TYR A 213 37.14 -4.31 -14.82
C TYR A 213 35.61 -4.38 -14.81
N LEU A 214 35.02 -4.83 -13.69
CA LEU A 214 33.56 -4.91 -13.55
C LEU A 214 32.93 -3.52 -13.66
N GLU A 215 33.44 -2.56 -12.90
CA GLU A 215 32.91 -1.19 -12.87
C GLU A 215 33.01 -0.50 -14.23
N ALA A 216 34.18 -0.62 -14.90
CA ALA A 216 34.37 -0.07 -16.24
C ALA A 216 33.42 -0.71 -17.27
N THR A 217 33.20 -2.03 -17.18
CA THR A 217 32.29 -2.75 -18.08
C THR A 217 30.83 -2.32 -17.87
N LEU A 218 30.39 -2.21 -16.62
CA LEU A 218 29.05 -1.78 -16.28
C LEU A 218 28.79 -0.32 -16.71
N GLU A 219 29.75 0.58 -16.50
CA GLU A 219 29.61 1.97 -16.94
C GLU A 219 29.54 2.08 -18.47
N ARG A 220 30.35 1.30 -19.19
CA ARG A 220 30.29 1.24 -20.66
C ARG A 220 28.96 0.71 -21.18
N ALA A 221 28.35 -0.24 -20.46
CA ALA A 221 27.04 -0.80 -20.79
C ALA A 221 25.86 0.11 -20.39
N ARG A 222 26.08 1.19 -19.62
CA ARG A 222 25.01 2.00 -19.01
C ARG A 222 24.01 2.56 -20.04
N ALA A 223 24.51 3.00 -21.20
CA ALA A 223 23.70 3.50 -22.31
C ALA A 223 23.20 2.40 -23.27
N GLY A 224 23.55 1.14 -23.01
CA GLY A 224 23.41 0.00 -23.93
C GLY A 224 24.69 -0.18 -24.74
N ALA A 225 25.25 -1.39 -24.74
CA ALA A 225 26.43 -1.74 -25.53
C ALA A 225 26.33 -3.18 -26.07
N SER A 226 26.89 -3.43 -27.26
CA SER A 226 27.02 -4.79 -27.80
C SER A 226 28.11 -5.58 -27.07
N LEU A 227 28.04 -6.92 -27.08
CA LEU A 227 29.06 -7.77 -26.49
C LEU A 227 30.46 -7.45 -27.05
N ALA A 228 30.56 -7.29 -28.38
CA ALA A 228 31.82 -6.91 -29.04
C ALA A 228 32.39 -5.58 -28.51
N THR A 229 31.55 -4.57 -28.27
CA THR A 229 31.99 -3.28 -27.70
C THR A 229 32.50 -3.44 -26.27
N LEU A 230 31.86 -4.31 -25.48
CA LEU A 230 32.28 -4.56 -24.09
C LEU A 230 33.60 -5.33 -24.03
N VAL A 231 33.75 -6.36 -24.88
CA VAL A 231 35.00 -7.14 -25.02
C VAL A 231 36.15 -6.25 -25.47
N GLN A 232 35.97 -5.47 -26.54
CA GLN A 232 37.00 -4.55 -27.02
C GLN A 232 37.39 -3.54 -25.95
N GLY A 233 36.42 -3.02 -25.21
CA GLY A 233 36.67 -2.07 -24.13
C GLY A 233 37.43 -2.65 -22.92
N LEU A 234 37.51 -3.97 -22.77
CA LEU A 234 38.36 -4.64 -21.79
C LEU A 234 39.78 -4.83 -22.33
N VAL A 235 39.91 -5.31 -23.58
CA VAL A 235 41.20 -5.47 -24.27
C VAL A 235 41.94 -4.13 -24.40
N ASP A 236 41.22 -3.05 -24.72
CA ASP A 236 41.80 -1.70 -24.83
C ASP A 236 42.23 -1.13 -23.47
N ALA A 237 41.60 -1.57 -22.38
CA ALA A 237 41.89 -1.09 -21.03
C ALA A 237 43.10 -1.79 -20.41
N ASP A 238 43.40 -3.02 -20.84
CA ASP A 238 44.53 -3.81 -20.34
C ASP A 238 45.15 -4.69 -21.45
N PRO A 239 46.38 -4.37 -21.90
CA PRO A 239 47.09 -5.14 -22.92
C PRO A 239 47.37 -6.60 -22.56
N ASP A 240 47.34 -6.95 -21.27
CA ASP A 240 47.58 -8.32 -20.80
C ASP A 240 46.33 -9.20 -20.87
N VAL A 241 45.15 -8.62 -21.18
CA VAL A 241 43.88 -9.35 -21.33
C VAL A 241 43.66 -9.73 -22.79
N SER A 242 43.57 -11.03 -23.06
CA SER A 242 43.24 -11.52 -24.40
C SER A 242 41.75 -11.30 -24.75
N ALA A 243 41.44 -11.25 -26.05
CA ALA A 243 40.05 -11.12 -26.52
C ALA A 243 39.16 -12.29 -26.05
N ASP A 244 39.70 -13.50 -25.95
CA ASP A 244 38.98 -14.68 -25.48
C ASP A 244 38.68 -14.59 -23.98
N GLU A 245 39.64 -14.18 -23.15
CA GLU A 245 39.40 -13.96 -21.70
C GLU A 245 38.39 -12.84 -21.45
N ALA A 246 38.48 -11.73 -22.19
CA ALA A 246 37.51 -10.65 -22.13
C ALA A 246 36.11 -11.12 -22.54
N ARG A 247 36.03 -12.01 -23.54
CA ARG A 247 34.76 -12.60 -23.99
C ARG A 247 34.15 -13.49 -22.94
N ASP A 248 34.91 -14.43 -22.39
CA ASP A 248 34.47 -15.33 -21.32
C ASP A 248 33.97 -14.53 -20.11
N TYR A 249 34.69 -13.46 -19.74
CA TYR A 249 34.30 -12.57 -18.66
C TYR A 249 32.96 -11.87 -18.93
N VAL A 250 32.77 -11.29 -20.11
CA VAL A 250 31.50 -10.63 -20.46
C VAL A 250 30.35 -11.65 -20.53
N ASP A 251 30.58 -12.84 -21.08
CA ASP A 251 29.57 -13.89 -21.14
C ASP A 251 29.17 -14.37 -19.73
N MET A 252 30.11 -14.46 -18.79
CA MET A 252 29.85 -14.71 -17.37
C MET A 252 28.99 -13.60 -16.74
N LEU A 253 29.23 -12.31 -17.05
CA LEU A 253 28.40 -11.21 -16.55
C LEU A 253 26.96 -11.27 -17.07
N VAL A 254 26.77 -11.76 -18.30
CA VAL A 254 25.43 -11.98 -18.88
C VAL A 254 24.76 -13.19 -18.23
N GLU A 255 25.48 -14.30 -18.07
CA GLU A 255 24.96 -15.52 -17.42
C GLU A 255 24.46 -15.26 -16.00
N HIS A 256 25.23 -14.51 -15.22
CA HIS A 256 24.87 -14.09 -13.86
C HIS A 256 23.97 -12.84 -13.83
N GLN A 257 23.39 -12.41 -14.96
CA GLN A 257 22.41 -11.32 -15.01
C GLN A 257 22.91 -9.98 -14.43
N LEU A 258 24.22 -9.74 -14.37
CA LEU A 258 24.79 -8.41 -14.12
C LEU A 258 24.57 -7.51 -15.34
N LEU A 259 24.65 -8.11 -16.53
CA LEU A 259 24.27 -7.53 -17.81
C LEU A 259 23.02 -8.24 -18.34
N LEU A 260 21.99 -7.48 -18.68
CA LEU A 260 20.75 -7.98 -19.24
C LEU A 260 20.61 -7.56 -20.71
N PRO A 261 20.17 -8.46 -21.60
CA PRO A 261 19.89 -8.12 -22.98
C PRO A 261 18.64 -7.21 -23.07
N GLU A 262 18.68 -6.21 -23.95
CA GLU A 262 17.54 -5.33 -24.24
C GLU A 262 16.52 -5.97 -25.19
N LEU A 263 16.06 -7.20 -24.88
CA LEU A 263 15.06 -7.91 -25.69
C LEU A 263 13.79 -8.27 -24.91
N ALA A 264 13.83 -8.28 -23.57
CA ALA A 264 12.64 -8.56 -22.74
C ALA A 264 11.44 -7.69 -23.17
N PRO A 265 10.19 -8.10 -22.96
CA PRO A 265 9.08 -7.35 -23.54
C PRO A 265 8.74 -6.09 -22.73
N LEU A 266 8.27 -5.04 -23.41
CA LEU A 266 7.89 -3.77 -22.77
C LEU A 266 6.65 -3.94 -21.89
N VAL A 267 6.69 -3.39 -20.68
CA VAL A 267 5.50 -3.33 -19.80
C VAL A 267 4.72 -2.04 -20.03
N THR A 268 5.42 -0.94 -20.30
CA THR A 268 4.83 0.35 -20.67
C THR A 268 5.25 0.76 -22.08
N GLY A 269 4.38 1.46 -22.80
CA GLY A 269 4.67 1.98 -24.15
C GLY A 269 3.97 1.21 -25.26
N PRO A 270 4.59 1.05 -26.45
CA PRO A 270 4.05 0.23 -27.53
C PRO A 270 3.82 -1.21 -27.07
N GLU A 271 2.90 -1.91 -27.74
CA GLU A 271 2.63 -3.31 -27.41
C GLU A 271 3.85 -4.21 -27.64
N PRO A 272 4.07 -5.25 -26.81
CA PRO A 272 5.27 -6.08 -26.81
C PRO A 272 5.68 -6.64 -28.18
N LEU A 273 4.72 -7.18 -28.94
CA LEU A 273 4.99 -7.77 -30.26
C LEU A 273 5.47 -6.72 -31.27
N ARG A 274 4.94 -5.49 -31.19
CA ARG A 274 5.33 -4.40 -32.10
C ARG A 274 6.78 -3.96 -31.84
N GLU A 275 7.17 -3.84 -30.58
CA GLU A 275 8.57 -3.54 -30.22
C GLU A 275 9.50 -4.69 -30.64
N LEU A 276 9.12 -5.94 -30.40
CA LEU A 276 9.92 -7.09 -30.80
C LEU A 276 10.17 -7.09 -32.31
N LEU A 277 9.14 -6.85 -33.13
CA LEU A 277 9.28 -6.74 -34.58
C LEU A 277 10.25 -5.63 -35.00
N ALA A 278 10.14 -4.44 -34.41
CA ALA A 278 11.04 -3.33 -34.71
C ALA A 278 12.52 -3.66 -34.43
N ARG A 279 12.80 -4.49 -33.41
CA ARG A 279 14.15 -4.95 -33.11
C ARG A 279 14.66 -5.98 -34.11
N LEU A 280 13.83 -6.97 -34.43
CA LEU A 280 14.21 -8.06 -35.33
C LEU A 280 14.40 -7.61 -36.79
N GLU A 281 13.71 -6.54 -37.23
CA GLU A 281 13.83 -5.99 -38.58
C GLU A 281 15.28 -5.64 -38.95
N SER A 282 16.04 -5.13 -37.98
CA SER A 282 17.43 -4.69 -38.17
C SER A 282 18.47 -5.82 -38.18
N VAL A 283 18.06 -7.07 -37.92
CA VAL A 283 18.97 -8.22 -37.76
C VAL A 283 18.73 -9.24 -38.89
N PRO A 284 19.58 -9.27 -39.95
CA PRO A 284 19.36 -10.12 -41.11
C PRO A 284 19.18 -11.61 -40.80
N ALA A 285 19.89 -12.13 -39.80
CA ALA A 285 19.76 -13.52 -39.35
C ALA A 285 18.37 -13.86 -38.80
N MET A 286 17.57 -12.86 -38.40
CA MET A 286 16.22 -13.02 -37.86
C MET A 286 15.12 -12.79 -38.90
N ALA A 287 15.44 -12.68 -40.19
CA ALA A 287 14.48 -12.36 -41.24
C ALA A 287 13.31 -13.37 -41.35
N ASP A 288 13.54 -14.66 -41.11
CA ASP A 288 12.48 -15.68 -41.08
C ASP A 288 11.55 -15.48 -39.86
N THR A 289 12.12 -15.33 -38.66
CA THR A 289 11.38 -15.04 -37.42
C THR A 289 10.54 -13.78 -37.56
N PHE A 290 11.13 -12.70 -38.10
CA PHE A 290 10.43 -11.44 -38.39
C PHE A 290 9.25 -11.67 -39.33
N ARG A 291 9.45 -12.41 -40.45
CA ARG A 291 8.38 -12.72 -41.41
C ARG A 291 7.21 -13.47 -40.78
N VAL A 292 7.48 -14.45 -39.91
CA VAL A 292 6.43 -15.20 -39.18
C VAL A 292 5.68 -14.27 -38.24
N LEU A 293 6.38 -13.54 -37.36
CA LEU A 293 5.76 -12.64 -36.39
C LEU A 293 4.99 -11.49 -37.05
N HIS A 294 5.50 -10.94 -38.15
CA HIS A 294 4.84 -9.87 -38.91
C HIS A 294 3.54 -10.37 -39.55
N ARG A 295 3.55 -11.61 -40.10
CA ARG A 295 2.33 -12.26 -40.61
C ARG A 295 1.31 -12.47 -39.49
N VAL A 296 1.75 -12.97 -38.32
CA VAL A 296 0.89 -13.15 -37.16
C VAL A 296 0.29 -11.81 -36.71
N GLN A 297 1.08 -10.75 -36.61
CA GLN A 297 0.58 -9.40 -36.27
C GLN A 297 -0.45 -8.90 -37.29
N GLY A 298 -0.19 -9.08 -38.59
CA GLY A 298 -1.14 -8.71 -39.64
C GLY A 298 -2.45 -9.49 -39.55
N ALA A 299 -2.39 -10.79 -39.27
CA ALA A 299 -3.56 -11.64 -39.11
C ALA A 299 -4.36 -11.31 -37.83
N LEU A 300 -3.69 -10.99 -36.72
CA LEU A 300 -4.35 -10.49 -35.50
C LEU A 300 -5.07 -9.16 -35.77
N THR A 301 -4.44 -8.25 -36.52
CA THR A 301 -5.07 -6.97 -36.92
C THR A 301 -6.29 -7.21 -37.81
N ALA A 302 -6.22 -8.15 -38.76
CA ALA A 302 -7.35 -8.52 -39.60
C ALA A 302 -8.48 -9.18 -38.80
N LEU A 303 -8.14 -10.00 -37.79
CA LEU A 303 -9.11 -10.52 -36.84
C LEU A 303 -9.79 -9.36 -36.11
N ASP A 304 -9.05 -8.45 -35.48
CA ASP A 304 -9.63 -7.33 -34.71
C ASP A 304 -10.53 -6.39 -35.53
N ALA A 305 -10.26 -6.27 -36.84
CA ALA A 305 -11.07 -5.49 -37.77
C ALA A 305 -12.41 -6.16 -38.16
N SER A 306 -12.55 -7.47 -37.98
CA SER A 306 -13.77 -8.21 -38.32
C SER A 306 -14.73 -8.32 -37.13
N PRO A 307 -16.03 -8.58 -37.37
CA PRO A 307 -16.99 -8.82 -36.30
C PRO A 307 -16.60 -10.01 -35.40
N LEU A 308 -17.25 -10.10 -34.25
CA LEU A 308 -17.18 -11.28 -33.39
C LEU A 308 -17.73 -12.52 -34.14
N GLY A 309 -17.30 -13.70 -33.71
CA GLY A 309 -17.62 -14.98 -34.31
C GLY A 309 -16.57 -15.47 -35.31
N ALA A 310 -15.28 -15.14 -35.10
CA ALA A 310 -14.22 -15.73 -35.92
C ALA A 310 -14.11 -17.23 -35.66
N GLU A 311 -13.96 -18.01 -36.73
CA GLU A 311 -13.80 -19.46 -36.62
C GLU A 311 -12.50 -19.80 -35.86
N PRO A 312 -12.56 -20.68 -34.85
CA PRO A 312 -11.39 -21.18 -34.10
C PRO A 312 -10.22 -21.68 -34.95
N SER A 313 -10.48 -22.13 -36.19
CA SER A 313 -9.43 -22.55 -37.14
C SER A 313 -8.47 -21.41 -37.50
N HIS A 314 -8.90 -20.15 -37.51
CA HIS A 314 -8.04 -19.01 -37.75
C HIS A 314 -6.98 -18.87 -36.64
N TYR A 315 -7.38 -18.99 -35.38
CA TYR A 315 -6.46 -18.96 -34.24
C TYR A 315 -5.52 -20.17 -34.21
N ARG A 316 -6.01 -21.36 -34.57
CA ARG A 316 -5.17 -22.56 -34.70
C ARG A 316 -4.12 -22.43 -35.81
N ALA A 317 -4.47 -21.79 -36.93
CA ALA A 317 -3.51 -21.50 -37.99
C ALA A 317 -2.39 -20.58 -37.49
N LEU A 318 -2.73 -19.56 -36.70
CA LEU A 318 -1.73 -18.68 -36.07
C LEU A 318 -0.86 -19.43 -35.05
N ALA A 319 -1.46 -20.30 -34.22
CA ALA A 319 -0.71 -21.14 -33.30
C ALA A 319 0.30 -22.03 -34.03
N LYS A 320 -0.11 -22.63 -35.15
CA LYS A 320 0.75 -23.46 -36.00
C LYS A 320 1.89 -22.66 -36.65
N ASP A 321 1.62 -21.45 -37.12
CA ASP A 321 2.68 -20.57 -37.64
C ASP A 321 3.73 -20.26 -36.57
N LEU A 322 3.30 -20.10 -35.30
CA LEU A 322 4.17 -19.84 -34.16
C LEU A 322 4.97 -21.06 -33.67
N GLU A 323 4.59 -22.29 -34.02
CA GLU A 323 5.37 -23.51 -33.74
C GLU A 323 6.72 -23.54 -34.47
N ALA A 324 6.87 -22.74 -35.54
CA ALA A 324 8.15 -22.57 -36.23
C ALA A 324 9.17 -21.76 -35.42
N LEU A 325 8.75 -21.13 -34.32
CA LEU A 325 9.59 -20.30 -33.45
C LEU A 325 10.09 -21.10 -32.24
N PRO A 326 11.20 -20.70 -31.59
CA PRO A 326 11.83 -21.51 -30.54
C PRO A 326 11.07 -21.54 -29.19
N ALA A 327 9.97 -20.80 -29.06
CA ALA A 327 9.14 -20.81 -27.86
C ALA A 327 8.03 -21.87 -27.92
N PRO A 328 7.78 -22.62 -26.84
CA PRO A 328 6.69 -23.58 -26.80
C PRO A 328 5.34 -22.87 -26.93
N VAL A 329 4.46 -23.44 -27.75
CA VAL A 329 3.09 -22.94 -27.93
C VAL A 329 2.15 -23.71 -27.01
N ASP A 330 1.56 -23.03 -26.01
CA ASP A 330 0.41 -23.54 -25.25
C ASP A 330 -0.85 -22.85 -25.75
N SER A 331 -1.69 -23.59 -26.47
CA SER A 331 -2.94 -23.06 -27.03
C SER A 331 -3.86 -22.45 -25.96
N ASN A 332 -3.83 -22.95 -24.72
CA ASN A 332 -4.67 -22.43 -23.63
C ASN A 332 -4.20 -21.06 -23.11
N ARG A 333 -3.02 -20.60 -23.52
CA ARG A 333 -2.36 -19.37 -23.03
C ARG A 333 -1.62 -18.64 -24.14
N LEU A 334 -2.21 -18.59 -25.34
CA LEU A 334 -1.56 -17.99 -26.50
C LEU A 334 -2.07 -16.59 -26.85
N PHE A 335 -3.35 -16.32 -26.60
CA PHE A 335 -3.99 -15.06 -26.97
C PHE A 335 -4.59 -14.37 -25.75
N GLN A 336 -4.31 -13.08 -25.61
CA GLN A 336 -4.98 -12.20 -24.66
C GLN A 336 -5.93 -11.30 -25.46
N VAL A 337 -7.22 -11.29 -25.08
CA VAL A 337 -8.25 -10.51 -25.76
C VAL A 337 -8.96 -9.59 -24.79
N ASP A 338 -9.12 -8.33 -25.19
CA ASP A 338 -9.96 -7.35 -24.52
C ASP A 338 -11.16 -7.02 -25.42
N LEU A 339 -12.38 -7.19 -24.89
CA LEU A 339 -13.62 -6.85 -25.60
C LEU A 339 -13.94 -5.35 -25.41
N ARG A 340 -14.16 -4.66 -26.53
CA ARG A 340 -14.71 -3.31 -26.59
C ARG A 340 -16.15 -3.37 -27.09
N LYS A 341 -17.04 -2.68 -26.39
CA LYS A 341 -18.47 -2.60 -26.73
C LYS A 341 -18.81 -1.13 -27.01
N PRO A 342 -18.63 -0.63 -28.25
CA PRO A 342 -18.98 0.75 -28.58
C PRO A 342 -20.45 1.05 -28.27
N ALA A 343 -20.74 2.30 -27.94
CA ALA A 343 -22.08 2.82 -27.74
C ALA A 343 -22.15 4.23 -28.35
N GLU A 344 -23.20 4.53 -29.11
CA GLU A 344 -23.30 5.81 -29.84
C GLU A 344 -23.43 7.03 -28.90
N ALA A 345 -24.15 6.88 -27.78
CA ALA A 345 -24.35 7.94 -26.80
C ALA A 345 -24.59 7.34 -25.41
N LEU A 346 -23.49 7.07 -24.70
CA LEU A 346 -23.50 6.54 -23.35
C LEU A 346 -23.28 7.69 -22.35
N THR A 347 -24.30 8.01 -21.56
CA THR A 347 -24.28 9.14 -20.61
C THR A 347 -24.67 8.67 -19.20
N LEU A 348 -23.99 9.19 -18.19
CA LEU A 348 -24.33 8.99 -16.79
C LEU A 348 -24.75 10.31 -16.16
N GLY A 349 -26.00 10.38 -15.71
CA GLY A 349 -26.59 11.59 -15.16
C GLY A 349 -26.09 11.91 -13.74
N PRO A 350 -26.25 13.18 -13.30
CA PRO A 350 -25.74 13.65 -12.02
C PRO A 350 -26.32 12.92 -10.82
N ALA A 351 -27.57 12.45 -10.88
CA ALA A 351 -28.20 11.74 -9.76
C ALA A 351 -27.43 10.47 -9.35
N VAL A 352 -26.92 9.72 -10.32
CA VAL A 352 -26.13 8.49 -10.08
C VAL A 352 -24.74 8.85 -9.56
N VAL A 353 -24.07 9.84 -10.17
CA VAL A 353 -22.75 10.31 -9.74
C VAL A 353 -22.80 10.84 -8.30
N ASP A 354 -23.84 11.59 -7.96
CA ASP A 354 -24.09 12.08 -6.59
C ASP A 354 -24.33 10.92 -5.62
N ALA A 355 -25.00 9.85 -6.06
CA ALA A 355 -25.17 8.65 -5.23
C ALA A 355 -23.83 7.94 -4.97
N MET A 356 -22.96 7.85 -5.98
CA MET A 356 -21.60 7.30 -5.83
C MET A 356 -20.78 8.16 -4.85
N ALA A 357 -20.84 9.48 -4.98
CA ALA A 357 -20.18 10.42 -4.07
C ALA A 357 -20.70 10.30 -2.62
N ARG A 358 -22.02 10.14 -2.44
CA ARG A 358 -22.62 9.85 -1.12
C ARG A 358 -22.11 8.52 -0.55
N GLY A 359 -21.97 7.48 -1.37
CA GLY A 359 -21.39 6.21 -0.98
C GLY A 359 -19.95 6.34 -0.48
N VAL A 360 -19.12 7.12 -1.19
CA VAL A 360 -17.75 7.43 -0.74
C VAL A 360 -17.76 8.18 0.58
N ALA A 361 -18.54 9.25 0.71
CA ALA A 361 -18.62 10.04 1.94
C ALA A 361 -19.08 9.21 3.14
N LEU A 362 -20.06 8.33 2.92
CA LEU A 362 -20.57 7.42 3.95
C LEU A 362 -19.54 6.38 4.37
N MET A 363 -18.90 5.69 3.42
CA MET A 363 -17.88 4.70 3.73
C MET A 363 -16.64 5.33 4.35
N HIS A 364 -16.27 6.53 3.93
CA HIS A 364 -15.18 7.30 4.53
C HIS A 364 -15.46 7.61 6.01
N ARG A 365 -16.68 8.08 6.33
CA ARG A 365 -17.12 8.36 7.71
C ARG A 365 -17.06 7.14 8.64
N LEU A 366 -17.34 5.94 8.10
CA LEU A 366 -17.34 4.69 8.86
C LEU A 366 -16.00 3.96 8.85
N SER A 367 -15.06 4.38 8.02
CA SER A 367 -13.82 3.65 7.81
C SER A 367 -12.89 3.74 9.00
N PRO A 368 -12.21 2.63 9.38
CA PRO A 368 -11.20 2.67 10.43
C PRO A 368 -10.03 3.57 10.01
N ALA A 369 -9.25 4.03 10.99
CA ALA A 369 -7.99 4.69 10.69
C ALA A 369 -7.07 3.72 9.93
N SER A 370 -6.68 4.10 8.71
CA SER A 370 -5.80 3.30 7.86
C SER A 370 -4.37 3.83 8.00
N ASP A 371 -3.51 3.09 8.69
CA ASP A 371 -2.06 3.20 8.58
C ASP A 371 -1.54 1.78 8.43
N SER A 372 -0.86 1.50 7.32
CA SER A 372 -0.32 0.17 7.01
C SER A 372 0.59 -0.27 8.17
N PRO A 373 0.29 -1.41 8.85
CA PRO A 373 1.15 -1.89 9.93
C PRO A 373 2.59 -2.10 9.46
N THR A 374 2.76 -2.53 8.20
CA THR A 374 4.08 -2.72 7.58
C THR A 374 4.82 -1.40 7.40
N LEU A 375 4.17 -0.35 6.86
CA LEU A 375 4.80 0.97 6.74
C LEU A 375 5.11 1.57 8.11
N ARG A 376 4.24 1.37 9.10
CA ARG A 376 4.48 1.82 10.47
C ARG A 376 5.73 1.18 11.06
N ARG A 377 5.84 -0.16 11.00
CA ARG A 377 7.02 -0.90 11.49
C ARG A 377 8.29 -0.45 10.77
N PHE A 378 8.24 -0.34 9.44
CA PHE A 378 9.35 0.15 8.65
C PHE A 378 9.77 1.57 9.06
N ARG A 379 8.82 2.50 9.18
CA ARG A 379 9.06 3.87 9.62
C ARG A 379 9.71 3.92 11.01
N GLU A 380 9.19 3.16 11.96
CA GLU A 380 9.73 3.10 13.32
C GLU A 380 11.15 2.54 13.35
N ALA A 381 11.43 1.49 12.58
CA ALA A 381 12.77 0.91 12.47
C ALA A 381 13.74 1.83 11.71
N PHE A 382 13.28 2.52 10.66
CA PHE A 382 14.05 3.53 9.94
C PHE A 382 14.42 4.70 10.85
N VAL A 383 13.46 5.27 11.58
CA VAL A 383 13.74 6.36 12.52
C VAL A 383 14.67 5.90 13.64
N ARG A 384 14.54 4.66 14.13
CA ARG A 384 15.43 4.12 15.16
C ARG A 384 16.88 4.00 14.68
N ARG A 385 17.10 3.64 13.41
CA ARG A 385 18.44 3.41 12.84
C ARG A 385 19.07 4.66 12.22
N TYR A 386 18.26 5.43 11.49
CA TYR A 386 18.71 6.52 10.63
C TYR A 386 18.14 7.88 11.03
N GLU A 387 17.20 7.92 11.99
CA GLU A 387 16.50 9.13 12.40
C GLU A 387 15.87 9.86 11.21
N GLU A 388 16.34 11.07 10.96
CA GLU A 388 15.89 11.96 9.89
C GLU A 388 16.87 12.01 8.71
N ARG A 389 17.84 11.10 8.66
CA ARG A 389 18.80 11.01 7.55
C ARG A 389 18.10 10.66 6.23
N GLU A 390 18.65 11.18 5.15
CA GLU A 390 18.40 10.66 3.80
C GLU A 390 19.35 9.51 3.50
N VAL A 391 18.79 8.34 3.20
CA VAL A 391 19.50 7.08 2.93
C VAL A 391 19.11 6.59 1.54
N PRO A 392 20.03 6.09 0.70
CA PRO A 392 19.66 5.46 -0.57
C PRO A 392 18.56 4.42 -0.38
N LEU A 393 17.51 4.47 -1.22
CA LEU A 393 16.33 3.62 -1.06
C LEU A 393 16.70 2.14 -0.97
N LEU A 394 17.55 1.67 -1.89
CA LEU A 394 17.95 0.26 -1.94
C LEU A 394 18.84 -0.14 -0.76
N GLU A 395 19.63 0.79 -0.18
CA GLU A 395 20.37 0.54 1.06
C GLU A 395 19.41 0.41 2.25
N ALA A 396 18.41 1.29 2.35
CA ALA A 396 17.44 1.25 3.44
C ALA A 396 16.57 -0.02 3.42
N LEU A 397 16.25 -0.52 2.22
CA LEU A 397 15.45 -1.74 2.02
C LEU A 397 16.27 -3.04 2.05
N ASP A 398 17.60 -2.97 2.00
CA ASP A 398 18.48 -4.13 2.10
C ASP A 398 18.33 -4.79 3.48
N GLU A 399 18.22 -6.12 3.51
CA GLU A 399 18.00 -6.88 4.75
C GLU A 399 19.29 -7.06 5.57
N ASP A 400 20.47 -7.00 4.94
CA ASP A 400 21.77 -7.17 5.61
C ASP A 400 22.30 -5.84 6.17
N VAL A 401 22.22 -4.77 5.37
CA VAL A 401 22.82 -3.47 5.72
C VAL A 401 21.80 -2.43 6.15
N GLY A 402 20.53 -2.66 5.80
CA GLY A 402 19.44 -1.70 5.93
C GLY A 402 18.52 -1.97 7.12
N VAL A 403 17.27 -1.56 6.96
CA VAL A 403 16.18 -1.91 7.87
C VAL A 403 15.39 -3.12 7.36
N GLY A 404 15.50 -3.44 6.06
CA GLY A 404 14.64 -4.41 5.40
C GLY A 404 13.19 -3.93 5.29
N PHE A 405 12.37 -4.63 4.52
CA PHE A 405 10.92 -4.38 4.46
C PHE A 405 10.16 -5.69 4.70
N GLU A 406 10.02 -6.07 5.97
CA GLU A 406 9.43 -7.34 6.37
C GLU A 406 7.91 -7.39 6.09
N LEU A 407 7.50 -8.33 5.23
CA LEU A 407 6.14 -8.85 5.25
C LEU A 407 5.98 -9.75 6.49
N ALA A 408 4.76 -9.86 7.03
CA ALA A 408 4.45 -10.47 8.33
C ALA A 408 4.80 -11.97 8.51
N ASN A 409 5.59 -12.57 7.62
CA ASN A 409 6.03 -13.96 7.72
C ASN A 409 7.56 -14.07 7.53
N PRO A 410 8.35 -14.02 8.61
CA PRO A 410 9.81 -14.14 8.56
C PRO A 410 10.31 -15.53 8.11
N GLU A 411 9.50 -16.57 8.28
CA GLU A 411 9.89 -17.97 8.02
C GLU A 411 9.81 -18.38 6.55
N ALA A 412 9.27 -17.51 5.69
CA ALA A 412 9.36 -17.65 4.24
C ALA A 412 10.55 -16.88 3.65
N ALA A 413 11.61 -16.67 4.44
CA ALA A 413 12.85 -16.06 3.97
C ALA A 413 13.60 -17.03 3.05
N GLU A 414 13.73 -16.64 1.79
CA GLU A 414 14.38 -17.32 0.65
C GLU A 414 15.89 -17.59 0.81
N ALA A 415 16.45 -17.74 2.02
CA ALA A 415 17.90 -17.74 2.21
C ALA A 415 18.54 -19.12 2.49
N SER A 416 17.77 -20.19 2.73
CA SER A 416 18.36 -21.50 3.07
C SER A 416 17.94 -22.61 2.11
N PRO A 417 18.88 -23.18 1.33
CA PRO A 417 18.63 -24.39 0.53
C PRO A 417 18.06 -25.55 1.36
N LEU A 418 18.37 -25.61 2.66
CA LEU A 418 17.87 -26.65 3.58
C LEU A 418 16.38 -26.54 3.87
N LEU A 419 15.83 -25.32 3.84
CA LEU A 419 14.43 -25.04 4.15
C LEU A 419 13.57 -24.89 2.89
N ARG A 420 14.17 -25.08 1.71
CA ARG A 420 13.46 -25.07 0.44
C ARG A 420 12.39 -26.16 0.43
N ASP A 421 11.22 -25.83 -0.09
CA ASP A 421 10.02 -26.70 -0.17
C ASP A 421 9.41 -27.13 1.18
N LEU A 422 9.94 -26.64 2.30
CA LEU A 422 9.33 -26.81 3.62
C LEU A 422 8.39 -25.63 3.90
N ALA A 423 7.09 -25.86 3.73
CA ALA A 423 6.08 -24.92 4.16
C ALA A 423 5.92 -24.98 5.68
N PHE A 424 6.60 -24.08 6.40
CA PHE A 424 6.36 -23.89 7.82
C PHE A 424 4.96 -23.25 8.01
N PRO A 425 4.12 -23.80 8.90
CA PRO A 425 2.85 -23.17 9.22
C PRO A 425 3.15 -21.80 9.85
N ALA A 426 2.71 -20.73 9.19
CA ALA A 426 2.87 -19.39 9.73
C ALA A 426 2.31 -19.36 11.17
N PRO A 427 3.01 -18.75 12.13
CA PRO A 427 2.50 -18.65 13.49
C PRO A 427 1.12 -18.02 13.44
N VAL A 428 0.11 -18.76 13.89
CA VAL A 428 -1.27 -18.25 14.00
C VAL A 428 -1.24 -17.18 15.07
N THR A 429 -0.90 -15.97 14.66
CA THR A 429 -1.05 -14.80 15.51
C THR A 429 -2.53 -14.48 15.45
N GLU A 430 -3.26 -14.77 16.52
CA GLU A 430 -4.65 -14.33 16.63
C GLU A 430 -4.67 -12.81 16.42
N GLU A 431 -5.21 -12.37 15.29
CA GLU A 431 -5.39 -10.95 15.02
C GLU A 431 -6.31 -10.38 16.11
N ARG A 432 -5.72 -9.59 17.02
CA ARG A 432 -6.49 -8.86 18.02
C ARG A 432 -7.23 -7.72 17.33
N VAL A 433 -8.49 -7.97 16.98
CA VAL A 433 -9.37 -6.95 16.42
C VAL A 433 -9.96 -6.10 17.55
N ALA A 434 -9.85 -4.78 17.45
CA ALA A 434 -10.43 -3.88 18.44
C ALA A 434 -11.97 -3.96 18.41
N TRP A 435 -12.58 -4.43 19.51
CA TRP A 435 -14.03 -4.43 19.69
C TRP A 435 -14.51 -3.06 20.19
N GLY A 436 -14.62 -2.10 19.28
CA GLY A 436 -15.05 -0.73 19.57
C GLY A 436 -16.57 -0.56 19.66
N LYS A 437 -17.01 0.64 20.07
CA LYS A 437 -18.44 1.01 20.17
C LYS A 437 -19.22 0.78 18.88
N GLY A 438 -18.64 1.14 17.73
CA GLY A 438 -19.27 0.96 16.42
C GLY A 438 -19.51 -0.50 16.07
N LEU A 439 -18.54 -1.39 16.34
CA LEU A 439 -18.71 -2.82 16.11
C LEU A 439 -19.71 -3.45 17.09
N ALA A 440 -19.72 -3.01 18.34
CA ALA A 440 -20.72 -3.43 19.32
C ALA A 440 -22.14 -3.01 18.90
N HIS A 441 -22.31 -1.79 18.39
CA HIS A 441 -23.58 -1.31 17.83
C HIS A 441 -24.00 -2.11 16.60
N LEU A 442 -23.08 -2.36 15.67
CA LEU A 442 -23.35 -3.17 14.49
C LEU A 442 -23.75 -4.60 14.87
N SER A 443 -23.10 -5.19 15.88
CA SER A 443 -23.46 -6.51 16.41
C SER A 443 -24.86 -6.52 17.01
N TYR A 444 -25.24 -5.48 17.78
CA TYR A 444 -26.58 -5.34 18.34
C TYR A 444 -27.63 -5.26 17.24
N ARG A 445 -27.42 -4.38 16.25
CA ARG A 445 -28.32 -4.22 15.11
C ARG A 445 -28.43 -5.48 14.26
N LEU A 446 -27.33 -6.21 14.06
CA LEU A 446 -27.34 -7.51 13.41
C LEU A 446 -28.24 -8.50 14.18
N SER A 447 -28.12 -8.59 15.50
CA SER A 447 -28.97 -9.47 16.32
C SER A 447 -30.46 -9.14 16.21
N GLU A 448 -30.83 -7.85 16.14
CA GLU A 448 -32.23 -7.44 15.95
C GLU A 448 -32.79 -7.88 14.59
N VAL A 449 -32.03 -7.66 13.52
CA VAL A 449 -32.43 -8.04 12.15
C VAL A 449 -32.50 -9.56 12.02
N LEU A 450 -31.59 -10.32 12.64
CA LEU A 450 -31.65 -11.78 12.64
C LEU A 450 -32.92 -12.33 13.32
N ARG A 451 -33.49 -11.61 14.28
CA ARG A 451 -34.73 -11.99 14.98
C ARG A 451 -36.00 -11.62 14.19
N THR A 452 -35.96 -10.49 13.49
CA THR A 452 -37.15 -9.88 12.85
C THR A 452 -37.24 -10.17 11.35
N GLY A 453 -36.12 -10.48 10.70
CA GLY A 453 -35.99 -10.64 9.26
C GLY A 453 -35.83 -9.30 8.53
N GLY A 454 -35.47 -9.35 7.24
CA GLY A 454 -35.32 -8.18 6.38
C GLY A 454 -33.90 -7.62 6.27
N PRO A 455 -33.71 -6.49 5.56
CA PRO A 455 -32.42 -5.82 5.43
C PRO A 455 -32.04 -5.08 6.72
N LEU A 456 -30.73 -4.89 6.93
CA LEU A 456 -30.20 -3.96 7.90
C LEU A 456 -30.21 -2.54 7.31
N GLU A 457 -31.25 -1.78 7.60
CA GLU A 457 -31.35 -0.37 7.22
C GLU A 457 -30.65 0.51 8.24
N LEU A 458 -29.62 1.24 7.78
CA LEU A 458 -28.85 2.17 8.61
C LEU A 458 -29.48 3.56 8.59
N ASP A 459 -29.88 4.03 9.77
CA ASP A 459 -30.37 5.39 10.00
C ASP A 459 -29.28 6.34 10.53
N ASP A 460 -29.62 7.61 10.77
CA ASP A 460 -28.66 8.59 11.27
C ASP A 460 -28.10 8.27 12.66
N ALA A 461 -28.89 7.62 13.53
CA ALA A 461 -28.45 7.22 14.86
C ALA A 461 -27.43 6.08 14.77
N ASP A 462 -27.62 5.12 13.86
CA ASP A 462 -26.63 4.08 13.58
C ASP A 462 -25.33 4.67 13.07
N LEU A 463 -25.42 5.58 12.10
CA LEU A 463 -24.24 6.19 11.52
C LEU A 463 -23.47 7.00 12.57
N GLN A 464 -24.16 7.68 13.49
CA GLN A 464 -23.53 8.37 14.61
C GLN A 464 -22.90 7.41 15.62
N ALA A 465 -23.53 6.27 15.90
CA ALA A 465 -23.00 5.26 16.82
C ALA A 465 -21.76 4.53 16.25
N MET A 466 -21.71 4.36 14.93
CA MET A 466 -20.61 3.70 14.21
C MET A 466 -19.55 4.66 13.68
N GLU A 467 -19.76 5.96 13.79
CA GLU A 467 -18.88 6.99 13.25
C GLU A 467 -17.43 6.83 13.75
N ASN A 468 -16.49 6.81 12.81
CA ASN A 468 -15.10 7.02 13.17
C ASN A 468 -14.87 8.53 13.28
N PRO A 469 -14.52 9.09 14.45
CA PRO A 469 -14.29 10.52 14.61
C PRO A 469 -13.03 11.03 13.90
N ARG A 470 -12.14 10.12 13.46
CA ARG A 470 -10.87 10.47 12.81
C ARG A 470 -10.55 9.48 11.67
N PRO A 471 -11.32 9.48 10.57
CA PRO A 471 -11.00 8.67 9.40
C PRO A 471 -9.73 9.20 8.72
N ALA A 472 -8.93 8.31 8.14
CA ALA A 472 -7.79 8.75 7.32
C ALA A 472 -8.31 9.52 6.09
N PRO A 473 -7.56 10.51 5.56
CA PRO A 473 -7.98 11.27 4.38
C PRO A 473 -8.29 10.37 3.17
N LEU A 474 -9.17 10.82 2.29
CA LEU A 474 -9.31 10.19 0.97
C LEU A 474 -8.07 10.49 0.11
N PRO A 475 -7.65 9.55 -0.76
CA PRO A 475 -6.64 9.81 -1.76
C PRO A 475 -7.11 10.94 -2.68
N GLU A 476 -6.17 11.67 -3.25
CA GLU A 476 -6.48 12.85 -4.07
C GLU A 476 -7.08 12.50 -5.44
N ALA A 477 -6.86 11.29 -5.90
CA ALA A 477 -7.53 10.71 -7.05
C ALA A 477 -7.89 9.25 -6.76
N PHE A 478 -9.09 8.85 -7.17
CA PHE A 478 -9.59 7.48 -7.00
C PHE A 478 -10.68 7.17 -8.02
N SER A 479 -11.08 5.90 -8.09
CA SER A 479 -12.21 5.44 -8.87
C SER A 479 -13.26 4.84 -7.96
N VAL A 480 -14.54 5.04 -8.29
CA VAL A 480 -15.67 4.40 -7.62
C VAL A 480 -16.28 3.40 -8.58
N MET A 481 -16.46 2.17 -8.11
CA MET A 481 -17.16 1.10 -8.81
C MET A 481 -18.50 0.84 -8.14
N ALA A 482 -19.57 0.81 -8.93
CA ALA A 482 -20.94 0.60 -8.45
C ALA A 482 -21.83 -0.07 -9.50
N THR A 483 -23.01 -0.54 -9.07
CA THR A 483 -24.09 -1.02 -9.93
C THR A 483 -25.36 -0.20 -9.71
N VAL A 484 -26.08 0.14 -10.79
CA VAL A 484 -27.34 0.89 -10.73
C VAL A 484 -28.52 -0.07 -10.89
N LEU A 485 -29.39 -0.15 -9.90
CA LEU A 485 -30.60 -0.97 -9.92
C LEU A 485 -31.82 -0.09 -10.17
N ALA A 486 -32.45 -0.27 -11.33
CA ALA A 486 -33.69 0.41 -11.72
C ALA A 486 -34.42 -0.39 -12.80
N ALA A 487 -35.74 -0.27 -12.86
CA ALA A 487 -36.54 -0.99 -13.86
C ALA A 487 -36.40 -0.41 -15.27
N SER A 488 -36.09 0.88 -15.39
CA SER A 488 -35.96 1.60 -16.66
C SER A 488 -34.98 2.77 -16.55
N GLN A 489 -34.60 3.37 -17.68
CA GLN A 489 -33.77 4.59 -17.69
C GLN A 489 -34.58 5.79 -17.18
N GLU A 490 -35.89 5.84 -17.49
CA GLU A 490 -36.80 6.86 -16.95
C GLU A 490 -36.88 6.83 -15.43
N ASP A 491 -36.81 5.65 -14.81
CA ASP A 491 -36.74 5.51 -13.35
C ASP A 491 -35.42 6.04 -12.77
N VAL A 492 -34.30 5.83 -13.46
CA VAL A 492 -33.01 6.40 -13.04
C VAL A 492 -33.08 7.92 -13.04
N ASP A 493 -33.58 8.52 -14.12
CA ASP A 493 -33.70 9.98 -14.26
C ASP A 493 -34.70 10.59 -13.29
N ALA A 494 -35.77 9.87 -12.97
CA ALA A 494 -36.72 10.27 -11.94
C ALA A 494 -36.22 10.04 -10.50
N GLY A 495 -35.00 9.53 -10.32
CA GLY A 495 -34.40 9.25 -9.00
C GLY A 495 -34.96 8.00 -8.30
N ARG A 496 -35.71 7.15 -9.01
CA ARG A 496 -36.27 5.88 -8.53
C ARG A 496 -35.30 4.72 -8.80
N PHE A 497 -34.12 4.78 -8.20
CA PHE A 497 -33.11 3.73 -8.33
C PHE A 497 -32.42 3.43 -6.99
N GLN A 498 -31.78 2.27 -6.90
CA GLN A 498 -30.82 1.96 -5.84
C GLN A 498 -29.40 1.89 -6.43
N LEU A 499 -28.40 2.28 -5.64
CA LEU A 499 -27.00 2.16 -6.02
C LEU A 499 -26.32 1.12 -5.14
N VAL A 500 -25.83 0.03 -5.74
CA VAL A 500 -24.93 -0.90 -5.05
C VAL A 500 -23.54 -0.31 -5.08
N PHE A 501 -23.03 0.09 -3.91
CA PHE A 501 -21.68 0.60 -3.77
C PHE A 501 -20.71 -0.58 -3.59
N ASP A 502 -19.92 -0.89 -4.62
CA ASP A 502 -18.99 -2.02 -4.56
C ASP A 502 -17.67 -1.61 -3.89
N SER A 503 -17.03 -0.56 -4.41
CA SER A 503 -15.78 -0.06 -3.82
C SER A 503 -15.38 1.33 -4.30
N MET A 504 -14.55 2.00 -3.50
CA MET A 504 -13.62 3.04 -3.94
C MET A 504 -12.20 2.46 -3.96
N ILE A 505 -11.41 2.75 -5.00
CA ILE A 505 -10.01 2.31 -5.13
C ILE A 505 -9.14 3.49 -5.60
N GLY A 506 -8.04 3.75 -4.89
CA GLY A 506 -7.00 4.71 -5.28
C GLY A 506 -5.83 4.75 -4.28
N PRO A 507 -4.82 5.59 -4.48
CA PRO A 507 -4.50 6.30 -5.72
C PRO A 507 -3.93 5.33 -6.78
N SER A 508 -4.03 5.62 -8.08
CA SER A 508 -4.84 6.68 -8.70
C SER A 508 -6.25 6.19 -9.04
N GLY A 509 -7.08 7.03 -9.66
CA GLY A 509 -8.37 6.61 -10.25
C GLY A 509 -8.27 5.84 -11.57
N ALA A 510 -7.07 5.49 -12.04
CA ALA A 510 -6.87 4.79 -13.31
C ALA A 510 -6.47 3.31 -13.18
N ALA A 511 -6.32 2.78 -11.96
CA ALA A 511 -5.84 1.40 -11.74
C ALA A 511 -6.67 0.33 -12.48
N LEU A 512 -7.98 0.56 -12.60
CA LEU A 512 -8.93 -0.32 -13.28
C LEU A 512 -8.99 -0.13 -14.81
N LEU A 513 -8.27 0.84 -15.36
CA LEU A 513 -8.43 1.34 -16.73
C LEU A 513 -7.17 1.17 -17.60
N GLY A 514 -5.98 1.14 -16.99
CA GLY A 514 -4.70 1.21 -17.71
C GLY A 514 -4.53 0.20 -18.85
N ARG A 515 -4.83 -1.08 -18.60
CA ARG A 515 -4.65 -2.16 -19.61
C ARG A 515 -5.50 -2.01 -20.87
N PHE A 516 -6.61 -1.28 -20.79
CA PHE A 516 -7.53 -1.11 -21.91
C PHE A 516 -7.16 0.06 -22.82
N CYS A 517 -6.20 0.90 -22.41
CA CYS A 517 -5.83 2.11 -23.13
C CYS A 517 -5.10 1.85 -24.46
N HIS A 518 -4.54 0.66 -24.69
CA HIS A 518 -3.99 0.30 -26.01
C HIS A 518 -5.07 0.12 -27.08
N GLY A 519 -6.22 -0.46 -26.70
CA GLY A 519 -7.32 -0.77 -27.63
C GLY A 519 -8.37 0.34 -27.76
N ASP A 520 -8.27 1.41 -26.99
CA ASP A 520 -9.21 2.53 -27.03
C ASP A 520 -8.48 3.90 -26.87
N PRO A 521 -8.19 4.59 -27.98
CA PRO A 521 -7.51 5.88 -27.97
C PRO A 521 -8.27 6.99 -27.23
N GLU A 522 -9.60 6.91 -27.19
CA GLU A 522 -10.42 7.89 -26.50
C GLU A 522 -10.35 7.69 -24.98
N LEU A 523 -10.41 6.43 -24.53
CA LEU A 523 -10.15 6.08 -23.14
C LEU A 523 -8.75 6.52 -22.71
N LEU A 524 -7.72 6.28 -23.53
CA LEU A 524 -6.36 6.73 -23.27
C LEU A 524 -6.28 8.25 -23.04
N ARG A 525 -6.98 9.04 -23.87
CA ARG A 525 -7.04 10.51 -23.72
C ARG A 525 -7.67 10.90 -22.38
N HIS A 526 -8.80 10.28 -22.02
CA HIS A 526 -9.48 10.56 -20.76
C HIS A 526 -8.67 10.15 -19.53
N VAL A 527 -8.03 8.97 -19.56
CA VAL A 527 -7.15 8.48 -18.50
C VAL A 527 -5.95 9.42 -18.33
N LYS A 528 -5.29 9.83 -19.43
CA LYS A 528 -4.20 10.82 -19.35
C LYS A 528 -4.65 12.14 -18.75
N ALA A 529 -5.81 12.66 -19.16
CA ALA A 529 -6.34 13.90 -18.59
C ALA A 529 -6.61 13.78 -17.07
N HIS A 530 -7.19 12.67 -16.62
CA HIS A 530 -7.39 12.38 -15.19
C HIS A 530 -6.06 12.35 -14.41
N LEU A 531 -5.04 11.68 -14.94
CA LEU A 531 -3.73 11.58 -14.29
C LEU A 531 -2.99 12.91 -14.25
N ARG A 532 -3.12 13.76 -15.28
CA ARG A 532 -2.58 15.13 -15.27
C ARG A 532 -3.30 16.04 -14.26
N ALA A 533 -4.60 15.84 -14.07
CA ALA A 533 -5.34 16.56 -13.03
C ALA A 533 -4.85 16.19 -11.61
N GLU A 534 -4.56 14.91 -11.36
CA GLU A 534 -3.93 14.48 -10.10
C GLU A 534 -2.54 15.12 -9.91
N GLU A 535 -1.71 15.12 -10.95
CA GLU A 535 -0.35 15.67 -10.89
C GLU A 535 -0.32 17.18 -10.64
N ALA A 536 -1.29 17.91 -11.18
CA ALA A 536 -1.43 19.35 -10.99
C ALA A 536 -1.66 19.75 -9.53
N LEU A 537 -2.03 18.81 -8.65
CA LEU A 537 -2.18 19.04 -7.22
C LEU A 537 -0.82 19.18 -6.50
N HIS A 538 0.27 18.62 -7.03
CA HIS A 538 1.62 18.73 -6.46
C HIS A 538 2.64 19.06 -7.54
N PRO A 539 2.65 20.31 -8.06
CA PRO A 539 3.54 20.71 -9.16
C PRO A 539 5.03 20.61 -8.81
N GLU A 540 5.39 20.64 -7.53
CA GLU A 540 6.75 20.46 -7.02
C GLU A 540 7.19 18.98 -6.92
N ALA A 541 6.26 18.03 -6.94
CA ALA A 541 6.55 16.59 -6.85
C ALA A 541 6.55 15.93 -8.24
N VAL A 542 7.25 14.80 -8.36
CA VAL A 542 7.32 13.98 -9.57
C VAL A 542 6.49 12.74 -9.36
N PHE A 543 5.39 12.61 -10.11
CA PHE A 543 4.63 11.37 -10.15
C PHE A 543 5.30 10.41 -11.10
N ALA A 544 5.73 9.26 -10.59
CA ALA A 544 6.46 8.27 -11.38
C ALA A 544 5.73 6.93 -11.38
N GLU A 545 5.45 6.43 -12.59
CA GLU A 545 4.79 5.14 -12.78
C GLU A 545 5.77 4.00 -12.50
N VAL A 546 5.40 3.03 -11.67
CA VAL A 546 6.27 1.89 -11.37
C VAL A 546 6.23 0.87 -12.51
N VAL A 547 7.41 0.53 -13.03
CA VAL A 547 7.61 -0.41 -14.15
C VAL A 547 8.39 -1.62 -13.66
N HIS A 548 7.68 -2.74 -13.52
CA HIS A 548 8.21 -4.02 -13.07
C HIS A 548 7.47 -5.17 -13.77
N LEU A 549 8.18 -6.21 -14.21
CA LEU A 549 7.59 -7.44 -14.74
C LEU A 549 7.93 -8.60 -13.78
N PRO A 550 7.03 -8.97 -12.86
CA PRO A 550 7.29 -10.05 -11.91
C PRO A 550 7.35 -11.40 -12.62
N GLU A 551 6.37 -11.68 -13.49
CA GLU A 551 6.19 -12.95 -14.22
C GLU A 551 5.55 -12.66 -15.59
N GLY A 552 5.79 -13.54 -16.58
CA GLY A 552 5.31 -13.37 -17.96
C GLY A 552 3.81 -13.16 -18.05
N ARG A 553 3.01 -14.13 -17.56
CA ARG A 553 1.54 -14.06 -17.62
C ARG A 553 0.93 -12.87 -16.88
N VAL A 554 1.52 -12.43 -15.76
CA VAL A 554 1.05 -11.24 -15.03
C VAL A 554 1.11 -10.01 -15.92
N GLY A 555 2.06 -9.95 -16.85
CA GLY A 555 2.21 -8.85 -17.80
C GLY A 555 0.97 -8.58 -18.67
N ASN A 556 0.05 -9.54 -18.87
CA ASN A 556 -1.24 -9.29 -19.52
C ASN A 556 -2.12 -8.27 -18.77
N ILE A 557 -1.90 -8.11 -17.46
CA ILE A 557 -2.61 -7.14 -16.60
C ILE A 557 -1.81 -5.83 -16.48
N LEU A 558 -0.47 -5.90 -16.63
CA LEU A 558 0.42 -4.76 -16.46
C LEU A 558 0.58 -3.95 -17.75
N CYS A 559 0.54 -4.60 -18.91
CA CYS A 559 0.83 -3.97 -20.20
C CYS A 559 -0.11 -2.78 -20.45
N ARG A 560 0.47 -1.59 -20.66
CA ARG A 560 -0.28 -0.34 -20.88
C ARG A 560 0.56 0.70 -21.64
N PRO A 561 -0.03 1.74 -22.24
CA PRO A 561 0.74 2.86 -22.80
C PRO A 561 1.54 3.61 -21.71
N VAL A 562 2.49 4.47 -22.11
CA VAL A 562 3.10 5.43 -21.19
C VAL A 562 2.02 6.46 -20.79
N LEU A 563 1.64 6.44 -19.52
CA LEU A 563 0.54 7.25 -18.97
C LEU A 563 1.00 8.50 -18.21
N ARG A 564 2.22 8.50 -17.67
CA ARG A 564 2.81 9.60 -16.91
C ARG A 564 4.09 10.11 -17.56
N GLU A 565 4.59 11.23 -17.07
CA GLU A 565 5.84 11.82 -17.57
C GLU A 565 7.08 11.06 -17.13
N HIS A 566 7.10 10.51 -15.91
CA HIS A 566 8.25 9.79 -15.38
C HIS A 566 7.89 8.34 -15.05
N GLU A 567 8.87 7.44 -15.15
CA GLU A 567 8.71 6.02 -14.82
C GLU A 567 9.85 5.54 -13.90
N LEU A 568 9.51 4.80 -12.84
CA LEU A 568 10.45 4.12 -11.96
C LEU A 568 10.70 2.71 -12.49
N VAL A 569 11.87 2.50 -13.09
CA VAL A 569 12.19 1.25 -13.79
C VAL A 569 12.94 0.30 -12.86
N PHE A 570 12.36 -0.89 -12.62
CA PHE A 570 12.94 -1.91 -11.75
C PHE A 570 12.57 -3.33 -12.19
N LEU A 571 13.54 -4.05 -12.74
CA LEU A 571 13.37 -5.39 -13.31
C LEU A 571 12.17 -5.45 -14.28
N GLY A 572 12.12 -4.48 -15.18
CA GLY A 572 11.11 -4.35 -16.23
C GLY A 572 11.63 -3.38 -17.29
N ARG A 573 10.95 -3.32 -18.45
CA ARG A 573 11.31 -2.35 -19.50
C ARG A 573 10.21 -1.32 -19.71
N SER A 574 10.67 -0.09 -19.85
CA SER A 574 9.89 1.12 -20.07
C SER A 574 9.98 1.55 -21.54
N GLY A 575 8.86 2.01 -22.08
CA GLY A 575 8.80 2.68 -23.39
C GLY A 575 8.98 4.20 -23.32
N ALA A 576 9.23 4.77 -22.13
CA ALA A 576 9.48 6.20 -21.97
C ALA A 576 10.91 6.58 -22.43
N PRO A 577 11.17 7.84 -22.84
CA PRO A 577 12.52 8.33 -23.11
C PRO A 577 13.47 8.14 -21.90
N PRO A 578 14.78 7.85 -22.10
CA PRO A 578 15.73 7.62 -21.01
C PRO A 578 15.81 8.75 -19.96
N GLU A 579 15.64 10.00 -20.38
CA GLU A 579 15.64 11.18 -19.50
C GLU A 579 14.47 11.21 -18.50
N GLN A 580 13.37 10.51 -18.84
CA GLN A 580 12.13 10.37 -18.06
C GLN A 580 12.12 9.09 -17.21
N GLN A 581 13.12 8.21 -17.37
CA GLN A 581 13.27 7.00 -16.56
C GLN A 581 14.13 7.29 -15.33
N LEU A 582 13.59 6.98 -14.15
CA LEU A 582 14.28 7.13 -12.87
C LEU A 582 14.68 5.73 -12.35
N PRO A 583 15.98 5.43 -12.21
CA PRO A 583 16.40 4.20 -11.55
C PRO A 583 16.19 4.32 -10.04
N LEU A 584 15.94 3.20 -9.36
CA LEU A 584 15.72 3.20 -7.91
C LEU A 584 16.97 3.63 -7.12
N THR A 585 18.16 3.50 -7.70
CA THR A 585 19.42 4.00 -7.14
C THR A 585 19.50 5.53 -7.06
N ASP A 586 18.67 6.24 -7.83
CA ASP A 586 18.56 7.71 -7.74
C ASP A 586 17.69 8.15 -6.56
N LEU A 587 16.94 7.25 -5.94
CA LEU A 587 16.01 7.59 -4.87
C LEU A 587 16.70 7.58 -3.50
N LEU A 588 16.50 8.67 -2.78
CA LEU A 588 16.86 8.84 -1.37
C LEU A 588 15.58 8.78 -0.53
N LEU A 589 15.61 7.98 0.53
CA LEU A 589 14.52 7.80 1.49
C LEU A 589 14.83 8.57 2.77
N SER A 590 13.84 9.29 3.30
CA SER A 590 13.87 9.84 4.65
C SER A 590 12.51 9.73 5.32
N VAL A 591 12.47 9.87 6.65
CA VAL A 591 11.22 10.00 7.40
C VAL A 591 11.11 11.44 7.93
N ARG A 592 10.01 12.11 7.60
CA ARG A 592 9.68 13.48 8.01
C ARG A 592 8.37 13.45 8.77
N GLY A 593 8.44 13.56 10.10
CA GLY A 593 7.28 13.34 10.95
C GLY A 593 6.76 11.91 10.80
N SER A 594 5.51 11.74 10.35
CA SER A 594 4.91 10.43 10.10
C SER A 594 5.01 9.94 8.65
N ARG A 595 5.53 10.76 7.72
CA ARG A 595 5.66 10.42 6.30
C ARG A 595 7.05 9.90 5.96
N ILE A 596 7.08 8.81 5.22
CA ILE A 596 8.22 8.38 4.40
C ILE A 596 8.21 9.21 3.13
N VAL A 597 9.35 9.81 2.80
CA VAL A 597 9.55 10.70 1.65
C VAL A 597 10.62 10.09 0.76
N LEU A 598 10.31 9.93 -0.53
CA LEU A 598 11.28 9.56 -1.56
C LEU A 598 11.68 10.81 -2.33
N ARG A 599 12.97 11.03 -2.52
CA ARG A 599 13.50 12.15 -3.28
C ARG A 599 14.43 11.66 -4.37
N SER A 600 14.28 12.18 -5.57
CA SER A 600 15.26 11.97 -6.63
C SER A 600 16.52 12.79 -6.33
N ALA A 601 17.68 12.15 -6.33
CA ALA A 601 18.97 12.82 -6.18
C ALA A 601 19.25 13.71 -7.41
N LYS A 602 18.95 13.22 -8.62
CA LYS A 602 19.08 13.93 -9.90
C LYS A 602 18.18 15.16 -10.00
N LEU A 603 16.88 15.01 -9.69
CA LEU A 603 15.88 16.07 -9.88
C LEU A 603 15.75 16.99 -8.67
N GLY A 604 16.20 16.57 -7.49
CA GLY A 604 16.04 17.32 -6.24
C GLY A 604 14.60 17.46 -5.76
N ARG A 605 13.67 16.69 -6.33
CA ARG A 605 12.22 16.74 -6.09
C ARG A 605 11.72 15.47 -5.40
N GLU A 606 10.63 15.59 -4.63
CA GLU A 606 9.92 14.43 -4.09
C GLU A 606 9.37 13.57 -5.23
N VAL A 607 9.47 12.25 -5.10
CA VAL A 607 8.96 11.27 -6.06
C VAL A 607 7.80 10.52 -5.43
N LEU A 608 6.63 10.59 -6.07
CA LEU A 608 5.42 9.89 -5.67
C LEU A 608 5.22 8.67 -6.58
N PRO A 609 5.47 7.44 -6.09
CA PRO A 609 5.25 6.25 -6.90
C PRO A 609 3.76 6.04 -7.17
N ARG A 610 3.44 5.61 -8.40
CA ARG A 610 2.06 5.31 -8.83
C ARG A 610 1.99 4.01 -9.63
N ILE A 611 0.88 3.32 -9.44
CA ILE A 611 0.52 2.11 -10.18
C ILE A 611 -0.85 2.32 -10.83
N THR A 612 -0.94 2.07 -12.13
CA THR A 612 -2.18 2.17 -12.94
C THR A 612 -2.69 0.82 -13.42
N HIS A 613 -2.43 -0.24 -12.65
CA HIS A 613 -2.97 -1.59 -12.84
C HIS A 613 -3.39 -2.25 -11.51
N VAL A 614 -4.12 -3.36 -11.58
CA VAL A 614 -4.69 -4.06 -10.40
C VAL A 614 -3.84 -5.23 -9.90
N HIS A 615 -2.51 -5.13 -10.02
CA HIS A 615 -1.64 -6.20 -9.54
C HIS A 615 -1.56 -6.18 -8.01
N ASN A 616 -1.72 -7.34 -7.39
CA ASN A 616 -1.60 -7.47 -5.95
C ASN A 616 -0.11 -7.53 -5.54
N PHE A 617 0.52 -6.37 -5.40
CA PHE A 617 1.92 -6.25 -4.97
C PHE A 617 2.17 -6.81 -3.56
N GLY A 618 1.15 -6.97 -2.70
CA GLY A 618 1.31 -7.57 -1.38
C GLY A 618 1.70 -9.06 -1.40
N ARG A 619 1.56 -9.73 -2.55
CA ARG A 619 2.00 -11.11 -2.77
C ARG A 619 3.30 -11.22 -3.57
N ALA A 620 3.88 -10.09 -3.98
CA ALA A 620 5.12 -10.11 -4.75
C ALA A 620 6.32 -10.40 -3.83
N HIS A 621 7.25 -11.23 -4.33
CA HIS A 621 8.45 -11.67 -3.60
C HIS A 621 9.56 -10.60 -3.54
N LEU A 622 9.43 -9.51 -4.31
CA LEU A 622 10.47 -8.51 -4.47
C LEU A 622 10.22 -7.25 -3.61
N ARG A 623 10.99 -7.10 -2.53
CA ARG A 623 10.78 -6.07 -1.48
C ARG A 623 10.66 -4.63 -2.01
N PRO A 624 11.50 -4.13 -2.94
CA PRO A 624 11.36 -2.75 -3.42
C PRO A 624 10.06 -2.49 -4.16
N TYR A 625 9.57 -3.43 -4.96
CA TYR A 625 8.29 -3.29 -5.65
C TYR A 625 7.12 -3.28 -4.67
N THR A 626 7.12 -4.19 -3.70
CA THR A 626 6.11 -4.24 -2.62
C THR A 626 6.13 -2.97 -1.77
N PHE A 627 7.32 -2.44 -1.47
CA PHE A 627 7.49 -1.18 -0.76
C PHE A 627 6.88 -0.01 -1.52
N LEU A 628 7.22 0.18 -2.81
CA LEU A 628 6.67 1.27 -3.64
C LEU A 628 5.15 1.16 -3.79
N GLY A 629 4.63 -0.05 -4.02
CA GLY A 629 3.19 -0.31 -4.09
C GLY A 629 2.45 -0.01 -2.80
N THR A 630 3.08 -0.29 -1.64
CA THR A 630 2.50 0.03 -0.32
C THR A 630 2.62 1.52 -0.02
N LEU A 631 3.74 2.15 -0.38
CA LEU A 631 4.01 3.58 -0.11
C LEU A 631 3.02 4.50 -0.81
N GLN A 632 2.52 4.17 -2.00
CA GLN A 632 1.51 4.99 -2.68
C GLN A 632 0.22 5.17 -1.85
N GLN A 633 -0.04 4.26 -0.90
CA GLN A 633 -1.21 4.28 -0.03
C GLN A 633 -0.99 5.12 1.25
N GLN A 634 0.22 5.65 1.46
CA GLN A 634 0.58 6.38 2.66
C GLN A 634 -0.31 7.61 2.87
N GLY A 635 -0.82 7.78 4.09
CA GLY A 635 -1.54 8.97 4.52
C GLY A 635 -2.95 9.11 3.96
N ALA A 636 -3.47 8.08 3.28
CA ALA A 636 -4.82 8.05 2.75
C ALA A 636 -5.49 6.68 2.96
N SER A 637 -6.81 6.62 2.83
CA SER A 637 -7.57 5.36 2.76
C SER A 637 -7.58 4.85 1.31
N PRO A 638 -6.74 3.86 0.95
CA PRO A 638 -6.57 3.46 -0.45
C PRO A 638 -7.76 2.67 -1.03
N GLY A 639 -8.63 2.19 -0.15
CA GLY A 639 -9.84 1.51 -0.57
C GLY A 639 -10.94 1.69 0.46
N LEU A 640 -12.17 1.87 -0.03
CA LEU A 640 -13.37 1.90 0.80
C LEU A 640 -14.35 0.85 0.30
N ARG A 641 -14.85 0.05 1.23
CA ARG A 641 -15.97 -0.87 1.05
C ARG A 641 -16.61 -1.14 2.41
N TRP A 642 -17.81 -1.72 2.42
CA TRP A 642 -18.39 -2.19 3.68
C TRP A 642 -17.58 -3.35 4.27
N HIS A 643 -17.35 -3.29 5.59
CA HIS A 643 -16.64 -4.32 6.33
C HIS A 643 -17.44 -4.75 7.56
N TRP A 644 -17.82 -6.03 7.60
CA TRP A 644 -18.42 -6.64 8.78
C TRP A 644 -17.41 -6.94 9.90
N GLY A 645 -16.12 -6.75 9.66
CA GLY A 645 -15.06 -7.05 10.63
C GLY A 645 -15.14 -8.51 11.12
N PRO A 646 -14.98 -8.77 12.43
CA PRO A 646 -15.12 -10.11 13.01
C PRO A 646 -16.47 -10.79 12.76
N LEU A 647 -17.55 -10.01 12.57
CA LEU A 647 -18.89 -10.52 12.26
C LEU A 647 -18.96 -11.10 10.84
N ALA A 648 -17.95 -10.86 10.00
CA ALA A 648 -17.85 -11.50 8.69
C ALA A 648 -17.82 -13.02 8.77
N SER A 649 -17.61 -13.63 9.95
CA SER A 649 -17.67 -15.08 10.23
C SER A 649 -19.11 -15.62 10.45
N SER A 650 -20.14 -14.77 10.54
CA SER A 650 -21.53 -15.19 10.73
C SER A 650 -22.11 -16.04 9.58
N ALA A 651 -23.03 -16.94 9.93
CA ALA A 651 -23.70 -17.86 9.00
C ALA A 651 -24.61 -17.13 7.99
N PHE A 652 -25.24 -16.03 8.41
CA PHE A 652 -26.01 -15.14 7.56
C PHE A 652 -25.67 -13.70 7.90
N LEU A 653 -25.56 -12.87 6.86
CA LEU A 653 -25.45 -11.42 6.97
C LEU A 653 -26.54 -10.80 6.08
N PRO A 654 -27.39 -9.93 6.62
CA PRO A 654 -28.43 -9.29 5.84
C PRO A 654 -27.85 -8.31 4.83
N ARG A 655 -28.64 -7.96 3.82
CA ARG A 655 -28.37 -6.79 2.97
C ARG A 655 -28.26 -5.55 3.87
N VAL A 656 -27.25 -4.72 3.65
CA VAL A 656 -27.06 -3.45 4.36
C VAL A 656 -27.43 -2.30 3.44
N THR A 657 -28.37 -1.46 3.87
CA THR A 657 -28.85 -0.33 3.07
C THR A 657 -28.75 0.98 3.85
N CYS A 658 -28.59 2.09 3.13
CA CYS A 658 -28.65 3.43 3.70
C CYS A 658 -29.06 4.44 2.62
N ARG A 659 -30.22 5.09 2.78
CA ARG A 659 -30.66 6.21 1.91
C ARG A 659 -30.56 5.91 0.40
N GLY A 660 -31.05 4.75 -0.04
CA GLY A 660 -31.01 4.30 -1.45
C GLY A 660 -29.68 3.69 -1.90
N LEU A 661 -28.68 3.63 -1.02
CA LEU A 661 -27.45 2.87 -1.24
C LEU A 661 -27.60 1.45 -0.70
N VAL A 662 -27.12 0.46 -1.45
CA VAL A 662 -26.86 -0.90 -0.98
C VAL A 662 -25.36 -1.00 -0.73
N LEU A 663 -24.97 -1.10 0.54
CA LEU A 663 -23.57 -1.11 0.97
C LEU A 663 -22.99 -2.51 1.01
N HIS A 664 -23.84 -3.50 1.21
CA HIS A 664 -23.47 -4.90 1.20
C HIS A 664 -24.70 -5.74 0.83
N ARG A 665 -24.52 -6.72 -0.06
CA ARG A 665 -25.57 -7.66 -0.47
C ARG A 665 -25.81 -8.70 0.63
N ALA A 666 -27.00 -9.30 0.69
CA ALA A 666 -27.21 -10.40 1.63
C ALA A 666 -26.24 -11.55 1.34
N ARG A 667 -25.74 -12.21 2.40
CA ARG A 667 -24.71 -13.25 2.29
C ARG A 667 -25.03 -14.42 3.21
N TRP A 668 -24.94 -15.64 2.67
CA TRP A 668 -25.11 -16.89 3.40
C TRP A 668 -23.81 -17.67 3.38
N ARG A 669 -23.45 -18.25 4.51
CA ARG A 669 -22.31 -19.14 4.66
C ARG A 669 -22.81 -20.53 5.02
N ILE A 670 -22.42 -21.50 4.20
CA ILE A 670 -22.87 -22.89 4.30
C ILE A 670 -21.67 -23.76 4.68
N LYS A 671 -21.83 -24.59 5.72
CA LYS A 671 -20.79 -25.48 6.24
C LYS A 671 -20.69 -26.79 5.46
N ALA A 672 -19.52 -27.42 5.52
CA ALA A 672 -19.18 -28.69 4.89
C ALA A 672 -20.28 -29.76 5.00
N SER A 673 -20.84 -29.98 6.20
CA SER A 673 -21.82 -31.04 6.43
C SER A 673 -23.09 -30.91 5.57
N THR A 674 -23.56 -29.68 5.35
CA THR A 674 -24.72 -29.42 4.47
C THR A 674 -24.37 -29.66 3.01
N LEU A 675 -23.16 -29.27 2.59
CA LEU A 675 -22.68 -29.42 1.22
C LEU A 675 -22.42 -30.88 0.85
N GLN A 676 -21.89 -31.67 1.79
CA GLN A 676 -21.64 -33.11 1.63
C GLN A 676 -22.95 -33.87 1.47
N ALA A 677 -23.93 -33.64 2.37
CA ALA A 677 -25.24 -34.28 2.27
C ALA A 677 -25.93 -33.98 0.93
N LEU A 678 -25.85 -32.74 0.44
CA LEU A 678 -26.40 -32.38 -0.87
C LEU A 678 -25.66 -33.07 -2.03
N GLY A 679 -24.36 -33.33 -1.87
CA GLY A 679 -23.51 -34.01 -2.86
C GLY A 679 -23.69 -35.52 -2.95
N GLU A 680 -24.21 -36.17 -1.91
CA GLU A 680 -24.50 -37.61 -1.87
C GLU A 680 -25.78 -37.95 -2.64
N LEU A 681 -26.77 -37.07 -2.62
CA LEU A 681 -28.04 -37.21 -3.32
C LEU A 681 -27.86 -37.06 -4.84
N GLN A 682 -28.74 -37.69 -5.63
CA GLN A 682 -28.80 -37.58 -7.10
C GLN A 682 -30.22 -37.25 -7.57
N GLY A 683 -30.37 -36.87 -8.84
CA GLY A 683 -31.67 -36.72 -9.51
C GLY A 683 -32.69 -35.87 -8.74
N ALA A 684 -33.92 -36.37 -8.63
CA ALA A 684 -35.03 -35.76 -7.93
C ALA A 684 -34.79 -35.54 -6.44
N GLU A 685 -34.05 -36.45 -5.78
CA GLU A 685 -33.74 -36.30 -4.37
C GLU A 685 -32.82 -35.10 -4.12
N ARG A 686 -31.78 -34.94 -4.94
CA ARG A 686 -30.91 -33.76 -4.88
C ARG A 686 -31.68 -32.48 -5.15
N PHE A 687 -32.49 -32.47 -6.22
CA PHE A 687 -33.26 -31.27 -6.58
C PHE A 687 -34.23 -30.88 -5.46
N ARG A 688 -34.94 -31.85 -4.88
CA ARG A 688 -35.85 -31.62 -3.74
C ARG A 688 -35.10 -31.08 -2.52
N GLU A 689 -33.94 -31.63 -2.20
CA GLU A 689 -33.14 -31.14 -1.06
C GLU A 689 -32.57 -29.74 -1.32
N ALA A 690 -32.19 -29.40 -2.56
CA ALA A 690 -31.81 -28.05 -2.94
C ALA A 690 -32.95 -27.04 -2.73
N GLN A 691 -34.20 -27.40 -3.09
CA GLN A 691 -35.38 -26.55 -2.82
C GLN A 691 -35.68 -26.42 -1.32
N ARG A 692 -35.53 -27.50 -0.55
CA ARG A 692 -35.67 -27.45 0.92
C ARG A 692 -34.61 -26.55 1.55
N LEU A 693 -33.36 -26.66 1.09
CA LEU A 693 -32.26 -25.80 1.54
C LEU A 693 -32.56 -24.33 1.22
N ARG A 694 -33.03 -24.04 0.01
CA ARG A 694 -33.46 -22.72 -0.43
C ARG A 694 -34.53 -22.15 0.50
N ALA A 695 -35.60 -22.92 0.75
CA ALA A 695 -36.68 -22.51 1.65
C ALA A 695 -36.20 -22.29 3.08
N ARG A 696 -35.38 -23.20 3.62
CA ARG A 696 -34.84 -23.14 4.99
C ARG A 696 -33.94 -21.91 5.22
N LEU A 697 -33.15 -21.53 4.22
CA LEU A 697 -32.22 -20.41 4.31
C LEU A 697 -32.78 -19.09 3.77
N GLY A 698 -33.99 -19.10 3.22
CA GLY A 698 -34.60 -17.93 2.59
C GLY A 698 -33.82 -17.45 1.35
N LEU A 699 -33.23 -18.36 0.57
CA LEU A 699 -32.46 -18.00 -0.62
C LEU A 699 -33.40 -17.54 -1.75
N PRO A 700 -33.07 -16.46 -2.49
CA PRO A 700 -33.77 -16.10 -3.71
C PRO A 700 -33.60 -17.19 -4.78
N ARG A 701 -34.37 -17.12 -5.87
CA ARG A 701 -34.24 -18.07 -6.99
C ARG A 701 -32.81 -18.11 -7.53
N THR A 702 -32.21 -16.94 -7.74
CA THR A 702 -30.84 -16.82 -8.24
C THR A 702 -29.92 -16.24 -7.17
N VAL A 703 -28.84 -16.95 -6.88
CA VAL A 703 -27.79 -16.55 -5.92
C VAL A 703 -26.43 -16.58 -6.61
N GLY A 704 -25.46 -15.83 -6.10
CA GLY A 704 -24.08 -15.87 -6.56
C GLY A 704 -23.24 -16.77 -5.66
N LEU A 705 -22.57 -17.77 -6.20
CA LEU A 705 -21.51 -18.50 -5.53
C LEU A 705 -20.24 -17.64 -5.54
N GLU A 706 -19.78 -17.20 -4.36
CA GLU A 706 -18.57 -16.42 -4.20
C GLU A 706 -17.35 -17.35 -4.03
N GLU A 707 -16.44 -17.31 -5.00
CA GLU A 707 -15.15 -17.98 -4.98
C GLU A 707 -14.04 -16.93 -5.11
N ARG A 708 -13.52 -16.44 -3.97
CA ARG A 708 -12.55 -15.33 -3.91
C ARG A 708 -13.12 -14.06 -4.56
N ASP A 709 -12.58 -13.65 -5.72
CA ASP A 709 -12.99 -12.49 -6.51
C ASP A 709 -13.99 -12.85 -7.63
N ASN A 710 -14.40 -14.12 -7.71
CA ASN A 710 -15.32 -14.62 -8.71
C ASN A 710 -16.72 -14.80 -8.11
N VAL A 711 -17.75 -14.31 -8.80
CA VAL A 711 -19.15 -14.62 -8.49
C VAL A 711 -19.75 -15.39 -9.66
N LEU A 712 -20.21 -16.61 -9.42
CA LEU A 712 -20.91 -17.45 -10.40
C LEU A 712 -22.40 -17.49 -10.05
N PRO A 713 -23.32 -17.11 -10.95
CA PRO A 713 -24.75 -17.20 -10.68
C PRO A 713 -25.19 -18.66 -10.63
N VAL A 714 -26.09 -18.96 -9.71
CA VAL A 714 -26.72 -20.25 -9.52
C VAL A 714 -28.22 -20.00 -9.54
N ASP A 715 -28.88 -20.42 -10.61
CA ASP A 715 -30.34 -20.51 -10.67
C ASP A 715 -30.75 -21.81 -9.98
N LEU A 716 -31.45 -21.68 -8.86
CA LEU A 716 -31.90 -22.80 -8.04
C LEU A 716 -33.15 -23.48 -8.62
N ASP A 717 -33.79 -22.95 -9.66
CA ASP A 717 -34.88 -23.67 -10.36
C ASP A 717 -34.35 -24.53 -11.51
N ASN A 718 -33.09 -24.33 -11.91
CA ASN A 718 -32.48 -24.97 -13.08
C ASN A 718 -31.63 -26.19 -12.66
N VAL A 719 -32.02 -27.38 -13.11
CA VAL A 719 -31.35 -28.64 -12.72
C VAL A 719 -29.88 -28.70 -13.15
N LEU A 720 -29.52 -28.17 -14.33
CA LEU A 720 -28.13 -28.14 -14.80
C LEU A 720 -27.27 -27.17 -13.97
N SER A 721 -27.86 -26.05 -13.57
CA SER A 721 -27.25 -25.08 -12.67
C SER A 721 -27.04 -25.67 -11.26
N ILE A 722 -28.03 -26.35 -10.70
CA ILE A 722 -27.92 -27.05 -9.39
C ILE A 722 -26.84 -28.12 -9.44
N ASP A 723 -26.84 -29.00 -10.46
CA ASP A 723 -25.84 -30.07 -10.58
C ASP A 723 -24.41 -29.51 -10.69
N THR A 724 -24.25 -28.40 -11.40
CA THR A 724 -22.98 -27.68 -11.51
C THR A 724 -22.57 -27.09 -10.17
N PHE A 725 -23.48 -26.40 -9.48
CA PHE A 725 -23.26 -25.85 -8.15
C PHE A 725 -22.82 -26.93 -7.15
N VAL A 726 -23.60 -28.01 -7.03
CA VAL A 726 -23.31 -29.12 -6.09
C VAL A 726 -21.93 -29.72 -6.35
N GLN A 727 -21.55 -29.89 -7.61
CA GLN A 727 -20.24 -30.42 -7.97
C GLN A 727 -19.08 -29.52 -7.52
N LEU A 728 -19.24 -28.19 -7.60
CA LEU A 728 -18.23 -27.22 -7.18
C LEU A 728 -18.07 -27.21 -5.65
N VAL A 729 -19.19 -27.38 -4.92
CA VAL A 729 -19.24 -27.14 -3.47
C VAL A 729 -19.11 -28.38 -2.60
N ARG A 730 -19.46 -29.58 -3.08
CA ARG A 730 -19.55 -30.80 -2.24
C ARG A 730 -18.25 -31.21 -1.52
N ARG A 731 -17.09 -30.73 -1.98
CA ARG A 731 -15.77 -31.01 -1.38
C ARG A 731 -15.19 -29.83 -0.59
N GLN A 732 -15.89 -28.69 -0.56
CA GLN A 732 -15.42 -27.50 0.14
C GLN A 732 -15.78 -27.60 1.63
N SER A 733 -14.90 -27.10 2.50
CA SER A 733 -15.18 -27.00 3.93
C SER A 733 -16.24 -25.94 4.25
N GLU A 734 -16.34 -24.93 3.40
CA GLU A 734 -17.25 -23.80 3.53
C GLU A 734 -17.54 -23.18 2.16
N VAL A 735 -18.76 -22.67 1.98
CA VAL A 735 -19.17 -21.91 0.81
C VAL A 735 -19.90 -20.65 1.19
N VAL A 736 -19.65 -19.59 0.44
CA VAL A 736 -20.33 -18.31 0.56
C VAL A 736 -21.24 -18.11 -0.65
N LEU A 737 -22.53 -17.87 -0.37
CA LEU A 737 -23.51 -17.42 -1.34
C LEU A 737 -23.80 -15.95 -1.09
N VAL A 738 -23.96 -15.17 -2.16
CA VAL A 738 -24.36 -13.77 -2.14
C VAL A 738 -25.65 -13.59 -2.92
N GLU A 739 -26.41 -12.59 -2.52
CA GLU A 739 -27.57 -12.13 -3.26
C GLU A 739 -27.16 -11.56 -4.63
N LEU A 740 -27.99 -11.82 -5.64
CA LEU A 740 -27.91 -11.21 -6.97
C LEU A 740 -29.17 -10.38 -7.21
N PRO A 741 -29.08 -9.04 -7.24
CA PRO A 741 -30.26 -8.16 -7.34
C PRO A 741 -30.82 -8.08 -8.78
N THR A 742 -30.74 -9.17 -9.55
CA THR A 742 -31.10 -9.20 -10.98
C THR A 742 -32.60 -9.11 -11.23
N ASP A 743 -33.42 -9.36 -10.20
CA ASP A 743 -34.87 -9.21 -10.24
C ASP A 743 -35.36 -7.82 -9.80
N GLU A 744 -34.47 -6.98 -9.27
CA GLU A 744 -34.78 -5.63 -8.76
C GLU A 744 -34.56 -4.52 -9.81
N GLY A 745 -34.22 -4.90 -11.05
CA GLY A 745 -34.17 -4.02 -12.21
C GLY A 745 -32.80 -4.00 -12.91
N LEU A 746 -32.83 -4.21 -14.23
CA LEU A 746 -31.67 -4.12 -15.11
C LEU A 746 -31.84 -2.92 -16.05
N CYS A 747 -31.19 -1.80 -15.72
CA CYS A 747 -31.35 -0.53 -16.46
C CYS A 747 -30.49 -0.43 -17.73
N VAL A 748 -29.45 -1.27 -17.86
CA VAL A 748 -28.61 -1.30 -19.07
C VAL A 748 -29.25 -2.17 -20.13
N GLN A 749 -29.46 -1.59 -21.31
CA GLN A 749 -30.18 -2.22 -22.42
C GLN A 749 -29.32 -2.26 -23.68
N GLY A 750 -29.52 -3.27 -24.51
CA GLY A 750 -29.06 -3.31 -25.89
C GLY A 750 -30.10 -4.01 -26.77
N PRO A 751 -29.90 -4.06 -28.09
CA PRO A 751 -30.82 -4.75 -29.00
C PRO A 751 -31.07 -6.22 -28.63
N GLU A 752 -30.13 -6.86 -27.95
CA GLU A 752 -30.20 -8.26 -27.55
C GLU A 752 -30.94 -8.50 -26.23
N GLY A 753 -31.15 -7.45 -25.42
CA GLY A 753 -31.79 -7.55 -24.11
C GLY A 753 -31.10 -6.71 -23.02
N ARG A 754 -31.38 -7.04 -21.75
CA ARG A 754 -30.86 -6.31 -20.59
C ARG A 754 -29.62 -6.95 -19.99
N PHE A 755 -28.68 -6.13 -19.56
CA PHE A 755 -27.37 -6.57 -19.05
C PHE A 755 -27.21 -6.26 -17.56
N VAL A 756 -26.58 -7.18 -16.83
CA VAL A 756 -25.89 -6.81 -15.59
C VAL A 756 -24.66 -5.97 -15.94
N HIS A 757 -24.23 -5.12 -15.02
CA HIS A 757 -23.17 -4.16 -15.33
C HIS A 757 -22.41 -3.72 -14.08
N GLU A 758 -21.24 -3.12 -14.30
CA GLU A 758 -20.53 -2.29 -13.30
C GLU A 758 -20.23 -0.94 -13.96
N VAL A 759 -20.37 0.15 -13.21
CA VAL A 759 -19.99 1.51 -13.62
C VAL A 759 -18.75 1.92 -12.84
N VAL A 760 -17.70 2.37 -13.55
CA VAL A 760 -16.46 2.88 -12.97
C VAL A 760 -16.33 4.38 -13.28
N VAL A 761 -16.35 5.22 -12.23
CA VAL A 761 -16.24 6.69 -12.34
C VAL A 761 -14.98 7.16 -11.61
N PRO A 762 -13.99 7.75 -12.31
CA PRO A 762 -12.86 8.41 -11.67
C PRO A 762 -13.21 9.77 -11.08
N PHE A 763 -12.67 10.05 -9.89
CA PHE A 763 -12.78 11.32 -9.17
C PHE A 763 -11.39 11.87 -8.87
N VAL A 764 -11.27 13.19 -8.87
CA VAL A 764 -10.05 13.93 -8.53
C VAL A 764 -10.41 15.09 -7.61
N ARG A 765 -9.49 15.44 -6.72
CA ARG A 765 -9.64 16.58 -5.81
C ARG A 765 -9.67 17.90 -6.59
N ASP A 766 -10.50 18.85 -6.18
CA ASP A 766 -10.68 20.14 -6.87
C ASP A 766 -9.48 21.08 -6.69
N ALA A 767 -8.82 20.99 -5.54
CA ALA A 767 -7.69 21.82 -5.15
C ALA A 767 -6.74 21.00 -4.26
N PRO A 768 -5.44 21.30 -4.23
CA PRO A 768 -4.52 20.61 -3.33
C PRO A 768 -5.01 20.69 -1.89
N ALA A 769 -4.95 19.57 -1.17
CA ALA A 769 -5.02 19.63 0.28
C ALA A 769 -3.81 20.45 0.74
N MET A 770 -4.00 21.39 1.69
CA MET A 770 -2.97 22.24 2.34
C MET A 770 -1.53 21.84 1.96
N PRO A 771 -0.75 22.70 1.29
CA PRO A 771 0.52 22.31 0.67
C PRO A 771 1.38 21.55 1.68
N ALA A 772 1.83 20.35 1.31
CA ALA A 772 2.78 19.62 2.11
C ALA A 772 3.98 20.56 2.35
N PRO A 773 4.50 20.68 3.59
CA PRO A 773 5.61 21.57 3.85
C PRO A 773 6.75 21.20 2.90
N THR A 774 7.17 22.12 2.03
CA THR A 774 8.35 21.93 1.20
C THR A 774 9.51 21.50 2.10
N VAL A 775 9.95 20.26 1.95
CA VAL A 775 11.07 19.72 2.71
C VAL A 775 12.33 20.43 2.23
N ARG A 776 12.83 21.39 3.01
CA ARG A 776 14.08 22.08 2.70
C ARG A 776 15.23 21.07 2.76
N LEU A 777 16.01 21.03 1.68
CA LEU A 777 17.20 20.19 1.54
C LEU A 777 18.23 20.56 2.61
N THR A 778 18.72 19.58 3.37
CA THR A 778 19.86 19.75 4.27
C THR A 778 21.09 19.12 3.64
N LYS A 779 22.20 19.86 3.56
CA LYS A 779 23.48 19.30 3.12
C LYS A 779 23.90 18.15 4.05
N PRO A 780 24.62 17.13 3.52
CA PRO A 780 25.17 16.11 4.37
C PRO A 780 26.07 16.75 5.44
N PRO A 781 26.04 16.21 6.67
CA PRO A 781 26.85 16.68 7.79
C PRO A 781 28.34 16.60 7.45
N LYS A 782 29.13 17.54 7.97
CA LYS A 782 30.59 17.43 8.00
C LYS A 782 31.11 16.83 9.29
N GLN A 783 30.32 16.89 10.36
CA GLN A 783 30.71 16.35 11.67
C GLN A 783 30.69 14.82 11.66
N GLU A 784 31.69 14.23 12.31
CA GLU A 784 31.68 12.81 12.62
C GLU A 784 30.48 12.47 13.51
N ARG A 785 29.80 11.38 13.17
CA ARG A 785 28.52 11.00 13.74
C ARG A 785 28.56 9.82 14.69
N SER A 786 29.34 8.82 14.32
CA SER A 786 29.36 7.51 14.96
C SER A 786 30.67 7.37 15.70
N PHE A 787 30.58 7.30 17.02
CA PHE A 787 31.74 7.19 17.90
C PHE A 787 31.72 5.81 18.57
N PRO A 788 32.50 4.84 18.07
CA PRO A 788 32.53 3.50 18.63
C PRO A 788 33.21 3.49 20.01
N PRO A 789 33.01 2.42 20.81
CA PRO A 789 33.80 2.20 22.01
C PRO A 789 35.30 2.28 21.72
N GLY A 790 36.00 3.19 22.38
CA GLY A 790 37.44 3.42 22.21
C GLY A 790 37.78 4.79 21.59
N SER A 791 36.78 5.51 21.10
CA SER A 791 36.91 6.88 20.57
C SER A 791 36.95 7.95 21.67
N GLU A 792 36.94 9.23 21.31
CA GLU A 792 36.84 10.36 22.24
C GLU A 792 35.52 10.43 23.02
N TRP A 793 34.57 9.53 22.74
CA TRP A 793 33.35 9.36 23.51
C TRP A 793 33.31 8.02 24.24
N LEU A 794 33.02 8.07 25.54
CA LEU A 794 32.60 6.93 26.33
C LEU A 794 31.09 6.99 26.51
N TYR A 795 30.36 6.08 25.87
CA TYR A 795 28.91 5.94 26.01
C TYR A 795 28.55 4.63 26.72
N VAL A 796 27.86 4.76 27.85
CA VAL A 796 27.44 3.63 28.69
C VAL A 796 25.92 3.66 28.89
N LYS A 797 25.28 2.49 28.75
CA LYS A 797 23.89 2.22 29.15
C LYS A 797 23.87 1.53 30.51
N LEU A 798 23.17 2.13 31.47
CA LEU A 798 22.97 1.60 32.82
C LEU A 798 21.51 1.17 32.98
N TYR A 799 21.23 -0.13 32.86
CA TYR A 799 19.88 -0.67 32.94
C TYR A 799 19.43 -0.78 34.39
N THR A 800 18.33 -0.11 34.71
CA THR A 800 17.78 0.05 36.07
C THR A 800 16.27 0.30 36.00
N GLY A 801 15.57 0.29 37.14
CA GLY A 801 14.16 0.65 37.20
C GLY A 801 13.94 2.17 37.18
N THR A 802 12.81 2.62 36.62
CA THR A 802 12.41 4.05 36.54
C THR A 802 12.46 4.76 37.91
N ALA A 803 12.05 4.07 38.97
CA ALA A 803 12.04 4.60 40.34
C ALA A 803 13.44 4.71 40.96
N LEU A 804 14.38 3.87 40.54
CA LEU A 804 15.73 3.73 41.10
C LEU A 804 16.76 4.60 40.37
N ALA A 805 16.43 5.09 39.19
CA ALA A 805 17.33 5.84 38.34
C ALA A 805 17.93 7.10 38.99
N ASP A 806 17.17 7.84 39.79
CA ASP A 806 17.66 9.03 40.50
C ASP A 806 18.75 8.63 41.51
N ARG A 807 18.60 7.46 42.14
CA ARG A 807 19.59 6.92 43.06
C ARG A 807 20.87 6.51 42.33
N VAL A 808 20.77 5.87 41.16
CA VAL A 808 21.93 5.56 40.31
C VAL A 808 22.63 6.84 39.84
N LEU A 809 21.87 7.88 39.49
CA LEU A 809 22.42 9.17 39.12
C LEU A 809 23.18 9.83 40.28
N ALA A 810 22.61 9.81 41.49
CA ALA A 810 23.21 10.41 42.68
C ALA A 810 24.43 9.62 43.21
N GLU A 811 24.33 8.30 43.31
CA GLU A 811 25.34 7.46 43.98
C GLU A 811 26.49 7.03 43.05
N ALA A 812 26.28 6.99 41.73
CA ALA A 812 27.31 6.57 40.78
C ALA A 812 27.66 7.62 39.71
N VAL A 813 26.68 8.20 39.03
CA VAL A 813 26.96 9.09 37.88
C VAL A 813 27.49 10.45 38.35
N ALA A 814 26.90 11.04 39.39
CA ALA A 814 27.32 12.32 39.94
C ALA A 814 28.77 12.32 40.46
N PRO A 815 29.22 11.39 41.34
CA PRO A 815 30.61 11.36 41.76
C PRO A 815 31.56 11.11 40.60
N LEU A 816 31.23 10.18 39.69
CA LEU A 816 32.04 9.90 38.50
C LEU A 816 32.24 11.15 37.64
N ALA A 817 31.15 11.90 37.38
CA ALA A 817 31.22 13.08 36.55
C ALA A 817 32.10 14.18 37.15
N ARG A 818 31.98 14.42 38.46
CA ARG A 818 32.84 15.40 39.16
C ARG A 818 34.31 14.98 39.10
N GLU A 819 34.62 13.71 39.37
CA GLU A 819 35.99 13.17 39.33
C GLU A 819 36.59 13.24 37.90
N ALA A 820 35.81 12.88 36.88
CA ALA A 820 36.25 12.88 35.48
C ALA A 820 36.53 14.29 34.94
N ILE A 821 35.68 15.27 35.29
CA ILE A 821 35.89 16.67 34.90
C ILE A 821 37.06 17.29 35.67
N ALA A 822 37.15 17.07 36.99
CA ALA A 822 38.21 17.64 37.82
C ALA A 822 39.61 17.12 37.46
N SER A 823 39.72 15.84 37.08
CA SER A 823 40.97 15.23 36.63
C SER A 823 41.33 15.58 35.18
N GLY A 824 40.44 16.23 34.44
CA GLY A 824 40.58 16.50 33.00
C GLY A 824 40.50 15.24 32.12
N ALA A 825 40.06 14.09 32.65
CA ALA A 825 39.84 12.88 31.86
C ALA A 825 38.67 13.06 30.87
N ALA A 826 37.65 13.82 31.29
CA ALA A 826 36.58 14.33 30.44
C ALA A 826 36.55 15.86 30.50
N HIS A 827 36.06 16.50 29.44
CA HIS A 827 35.82 17.95 29.41
C HIS A 827 34.33 18.28 29.24
N GLN A 828 33.52 17.32 28.79
CA GLN A 828 32.07 17.41 28.83
C GLN A 828 31.44 16.04 29.07
N TRP A 829 30.23 16.04 29.61
CA TRP A 829 29.46 14.84 29.84
C TRP A 829 27.98 15.18 29.89
N PHE A 830 27.12 14.22 29.56
CA PHE A 830 25.69 14.36 29.78
C PHE A 830 25.01 13.00 29.92
N PHE A 831 23.77 13.01 30.38
CA PHE A 831 22.93 11.82 30.45
C PHE A 831 21.53 12.08 29.90
N LEU A 832 20.83 10.99 29.58
CA LEU A 832 19.39 10.99 29.32
C LEU A 832 18.76 9.66 29.77
N ARG A 833 17.43 9.66 29.93
CA ARG A 833 16.61 8.50 30.31
C ARG A 833 15.98 7.91 29.07
N TYR A 834 16.06 6.59 28.89
CA TYR A 834 15.59 5.94 27.67
C TYR A 834 14.96 4.56 27.95
N GLY A 835 14.13 4.07 27.02
CA GLY A 835 13.54 2.74 27.09
C GLY A 835 13.47 2.10 25.71
N ASP A 836 14.46 1.25 25.38
CA ASP A 836 14.46 0.36 24.21
C ASP A 836 15.69 -0.58 24.28
N PRO A 837 15.54 -1.92 24.35
CA PRO A 837 14.28 -2.63 24.62
C PRO A 837 13.80 -2.45 26.07
N ASP A 838 14.75 -2.28 27.01
CA ASP A 838 14.49 -2.10 28.44
C ASP A 838 14.83 -0.67 28.89
N TRP A 839 14.30 -0.27 30.05
CA TRP A 839 14.56 1.05 30.63
C TRP A 839 16.01 1.17 31.13
N HIS A 840 16.68 2.27 30.78
CA HIS A 840 18.07 2.54 31.16
C HIS A 840 18.43 4.03 31.17
N LEU A 841 19.51 4.35 31.88
CA LEU A 841 20.22 5.63 31.73
C LEU A 841 21.26 5.50 30.63
N ARG A 842 21.36 6.51 29.77
CA ARG A 842 22.45 6.65 28.80
C ARG A 842 23.36 7.75 29.32
N VAL A 843 24.60 7.42 29.64
CA VAL A 843 25.61 8.34 30.18
C VAL A 843 26.74 8.45 29.18
N ARG A 844 27.13 9.67 28.83
CA ARG A 844 28.12 9.96 27.79
C ARG A 844 29.17 10.92 28.34
N PHE A 845 30.44 10.59 28.15
CA PHE A 845 31.61 11.43 28.47
C PHE A 845 32.41 11.68 27.21
N GLN A 846 32.86 12.91 27.00
CA GLN A 846 33.82 13.25 25.95
C GLN A 846 35.15 13.70 26.58
N GLY A 847 36.26 13.21 26.04
CA GLY A 847 37.56 13.37 26.67
C GLY A 847 38.69 12.67 25.91
N ASP A 848 39.82 12.50 26.59
CA ASP A 848 40.93 11.72 26.03
C ASP A 848 40.54 10.23 25.97
N PRO A 849 40.57 9.58 24.78
CA PRO A 849 40.10 8.21 24.63
C PRO A 849 40.76 7.22 25.58
N ARG A 850 42.07 7.34 25.83
CA ARG A 850 42.77 6.41 26.72
C ARG A 850 42.29 6.58 28.14
N ARG A 851 42.25 7.81 28.64
CA ARG A 851 41.83 8.11 30.02
C ARG A 851 40.36 7.78 30.26
N LEU A 852 39.47 8.01 29.28
CA LEU A 852 38.07 7.59 29.40
C LEU A 852 37.93 6.08 29.62
N HIS A 853 38.69 5.27 28.89
CA HIS A 853 38.61 3.80 29.00
C HIS A 853 39.35 3.24 30.21
N THR A 854 40.49 3.81 30.60
CA THR A 854 41.28 3.27 31.71
C THR A 854 40.90 3.85 33.07
N GLU A 855 40.53 5.13 33.14
CA GLU A 855 40.21 5.81 34.40
C GLU A 855 38.69 5.87 34.62
N VAL A 856 37.95 6.47 33.69
CA VAL A 856 36.51 6.76 33.89
C VAL A 856 35.67 5.48 33.89
N LEU A 857 35.87 4.58 32.93
CA LEU A 857 35.12 3.32 32.88
C LEU A 857 35.45 2.38 34.06
N ALA A 858 36.73 2.30 34.46
CA ALA A 858 37.14 1.53 35.63
C ALA A 858 36.48 2.05 36.90
N ARG A 859 36.50 3.38 37.09
CA ARG A 859 35.88 4.04 38.23
C ARG A 859 34.36 3.88 38.25
N LEU A 860 33.71 3.93 37.09
CA LEU A 860 32.27 3.65 36.97
C LEU A 860 31.95 2.23 37.48
N HIS A 861 32.75 1.22 37.11
CA HIS A 861 32.53 -0.15 37.59
C HIS A 861 32.70 -0.29 39.11
N GLU A 862 33.61 0.45 39.73
CA GLU A 862 33.75 0.48 41.19
C GLU A 862 32.50 1.05 41.85
N LEU A 863 32.04 2.22 41.38
CA LEU A 863 30.86 2.91 41.91
C LEU A 863 29.57 2.09 41.71
N LEU A 864 29.48 1.35 40.60
CA LEU A 864 28.32 0.49 40.31
C LEU A 864 28.35 -0.85 41.06
N ARG A 865 29.49 -1.28 41.61
CA ARG A 865 29.62 -2.58 42.30
C ARG A 865 28.56 -2.81 43.39
N PRO A 866 28.38 -1.90 44.37
CA PRO A 866 27.34 -2.06 45.39
C PRO A 866 25.92 -2.05 44.78
N LEU A 867 25.66 -1.14 43.83
CA LEU A 867 24.35 -1.03 43.17
C LEU A 867 23.99 -2.28 42.36
N ARG A 868 24.98 -2.98 41.80
CA ARG A 868 24.77 -4.25 41.11
C ARG A 868 24.52 -5.41 42.07
N GLN A 869 25.23 -5.46 43.20
CA GLN A 869 25.02 -6.47 44.24
C GLN A 869 23.61 -6.39 44.82
N ASP A 870 23.07 -5.18 44.98
CA ASP A 870 21.71 -4.92 45.45
C ASP A 870 20.63 -5.06 44.35
N GLY A 871 21.02 -5.37 43.11
CA GLY A 871 20.09 -5.51 41.97
C GLY A 871 19.53 -4.20 41.41
N LEU A 872 20.00 -3.03 41.87
CA LEU A 872 19.56 -1.72 41.38
C LEU A 872 19.98 -1.49 39.92
N VAL A 873 21.18 -1.94 39.56
CA VAL A 873 21.66 -1.95 38.18
C VAL A 873 21.86 -3.39 37.76
N HIS A 874 21.05 -3.89 36.83
CA HIS A 874 21.10 -5.30 36.43
C HIS A 874 21.96 -5.54 35.19
N ARG A 875 22.22 -4.51 34.38
CA ARG A 875 23.10 -4.59 33.19
C ARG A 875 23.82 -3.27 32.94
N VAL A 876 25.08 -3.37 32.53
CA VAL A 876 25.93 -2.27 32.06
C VAL A 876 26.40 -2.63 30.66
N GLN A 877 26.28 -1.70 29.71
CA GLN A 877 26.68 -1.91 28.32
C GLN A 877 27.42 -0.68 27.81
N VAL A 878 28.62 -0.88 27.26
CA VAL A 878 29.33 0.15 26.47
C VAL A 878 28.82 0.07 25.03
N ASP A 879 28.56 1.21 24.41
CA ASP A 879 27.87 1.27 23.12
C ASP A 879 28.41 2.40 22.22
N THR A 880 28.00 2.41 20.95
CA THR A 880 28.35 3.44 19.97
C THR A 880 27.49 4.68 20.15
N TYR A 881 28.12 5.85 20.26
CA TYR A 881 27.39 7.13 20.30
C TYR A 881 27.10 7.61 18.89
N GLU A 882 25.82 7.62 18.53
CA GLU A 882 25.32 8.23 17.30
C GLU A 882 24.78 9.65 17.58
N ARG A 883 25.28 10.62 16.82
CA ARG A 883 24.86 12.03 16.90
C ARG A 883 23.63 12.35 16.06
N GLU A 884 22.64 13.02 16.68
CA GLU A 884 21.38 13.46 16.07
C GLU A 884 21.53 14.81 15.33
N VAL A 885 22.43 14.89 14.34
CA VAL A 885 22.86 16.16 13.72
C VAL A 885 21.68 16.98 13.16
N GLU A 886 20.76 16.34 12.44
CA GLU A 886 19.59 17.00 11.85
C GLU A 886 18.68 17.61 12.91
N ARG A 887 18.46 16.91 14.03
CA ARG A 887 17.55 17.31 15.10
C ARG A 887 17.97 18.62 15.76
N TYR A 888 19.28 18.80 15.94
CA TYR A 888 19.85 19.93 16.67
C TYR A 888 20.37 21.05 15.77
N GLY A 889 19.90 21.14 14.51
CA GLY A 889 20.17 22.28 13.63
C GLY A 889 21.45 22.15 12.81
N GLY A 890 21.89 20.93 12.52
CA GLY A 890 23.02 20.67 11.62
C GLY A 890 24.37 20.77 12.34
N ASP A 891 25.45 20.79 11.55
CA ASP A 891 26.83 20.81 12.07
C ASP A 891 27.07 21.95 13.07
N ALA A 892 26.49 23.13 12.83
CA ALA A 892 26.66 24.29 13.68
C ALA A 892 25.89 24.20 15.00
N GLY A 893 24.66 23.68 14.95
CA GLY A 893 23.79 23.63 16.13
C GLY A 893 24.09 22.46 17.07
N LEU A 894 24.51 21.32 16.54
CA LEU A 894 24.76 20.10 17.31
C LEU A 894 25.84 20.26 18.39
N LEU A 895 27.01 20.80 18.03
CA LEU A 895 28.12 20.98 18.98
C LEU A 895 27.73 21.96 20.10
N LEU A 896 26.88 22.94 19.80
CA LEU A 896 26.34 23.85 20.80
C LEU A 896 25.31 23.12 21.67
N ALA A 897 24.46 22.28 21.11
CA ALA A 897 23.50 21.48 21.85
C ALA A 897 24.17 20.51 22.84
N GLU A 898 25.28 19.86 22.48
CA GLU A 898 26.05 18.99 23.40
C GLU A 898 26.58 19.76 24.62
N ARG A 899 27.04 21.00 24.42
CA ARG A 899 27.47 21.87 25.52
C ARG A 899 26.30 22.29 26.41
N LEU A 900 25.12 22.53 25.82
CA LEU A 900 23.89 22.78 26.57
C LEU A 900 23.46 21.53 27.36
N PHE A 901 23.58 20.33 26.78
CA PHE A 901 23.29 19.06 27.47
C PHE A 901 24.19 18.86 28.68
N HIS A 902 25.46 19.24 28.57
CA HIS A 902 26.37 19.17 29.70
C HIS A 902 25.93 20.07 30.85
N ALA A 903 25.72 21.37 30.60
CA ALA A 903 25.26 22.31 31.63
C ALA A 903 23.90 21.90 32.22
N ASP A 904 23.00 21.39 31.39
CA ASP A 904 21.69 20.91 31.81
C ASP A 904 21.76 19.60 32.62
N SER A 905 22.68 18.68 32.30
CA SER A 905 22.93 17.47 33.08
C SER A 905 23.52 17.76 34.45
N GLU A 906 24.47 18.69 34.56
CA GLU A 906 24.98 19.13 35.87
C GLU A 906 23.86 19.74 36.72
N THR A 907 23.06 20.61 36.11
CA THR A 907 21.92 21.24 36.79
C THR A 907 20.88 20.20 37.20
N ALA A 908 20.62 19.19 36.38
CA ALA A 908 19.69 18.12 36.72
C ALA A 908 20.15 17.34 37.97
N LEU A 909 21.46 17.06 38.11
CA LEU A 909 21.98 16.44 39.34
C LEU A 909 21.81 17.35 40.56
N GLU A 910 22.12 18.65 40.44
CA GLU A 910 21.90 19.63 41.53
C GLU A 910 20.42 19.69 41.95
N LEU A 911 19.51 19.60 40.98
CA LEU A 911 18.06 19.57 41.23
C LEU A 911 17.61 18.27 41.89
N LEU A 912 18.21 17.13 41.53
CA LEU A 912 17.88 15.84 42.17
C LEU A 912 18.34 15.82 43.63
N ASP A 913 19.49 16.41 43.95
CA ASP A 913 19.98 16.53 45.33
C ASP A 913 19.11 17.49 46.16
N ALA A 914 18.63 18.58 45.55
CA ALA A 914 17.79 19.58 46.21
C ALA A 914 16.34 19.12 46.49
N VAL A 915 15.89 18.04 45.85
CA VAL A 915 14.48 17.67 45.76
C VAL A 915 14.28 16.19 46.14
N THR A 916 14.31 15.92 47.45
CA THR A 916 14.18 14.57 48.04
C THR A 916 12.80 14.34 48.66
N GLY A 917 12.35 13.08 48.72
CA GLY A 917 11.04 12.70 49.30
C GLY A 917 9.79 13.01 48.44
N ASP A 918 8.60 12.81 49.01
CA ASP A 918 7.30 13.03 48.33
C ASP A 918 7.01 14.53 48.07
N ASP A 919 7.41 15.42 49.00
CA ASP A 919 7.41 16.88 48.78
C ASP A 919 8.30 17.28 47.59
N GLY A 920 9.30 16.43 47.28
CA GLY A 920 10.16 16.59 46.13
C GLY A 920 9.45 16.38 44.78
N ALA A 921 8.41 15.55 44.71
CA ALA A 921 7.68 15.37 43.45
C ALA A 921 6.95 16.66 43.03
N ASP A 922 6.37 17.37 44.00
CA ASP A 922 5.64 18.62 43.77
C ASP A 922 6.59 19.79 43.45
N ALA A 923 7.75 19.85 44.12
CA ALA A 923 8.79 20.82 43.77
C ALA A 923 9.39 20.61 42.36
N ARG A 924 9.57 19.34 41.95
CA ARG A 924 10.23 18.98 40.69
C ARG A 924 9.53 19.53 39.45
N TRP A 925 8.21 19.37 39.33
CA TRP A 925 7.49 19.83 38.13
C TRP A 925 7.43 21.37 38.04
N ARG A 926 7.41 22.06 39.19
CA ARG A 926 7.49 23.53 39.24
C ARG A 926 8.87 24.04 38.84
N LEU A 927 9.93 23.40 39.33
CA LEU A 927 11.30 23.72 38.92
C LEU A 927 11.52 23.45 37.43
N LEU A 928 10.94 22.36 36.89
CA LEU A 928 10.92 22.09 35.45
C LEU A 928 10.20 23.20 34.68
N LEU A 929 9.03 23.64 35.15
CA LEU A 929 8.28 24.72 34.51
C LEU A 929 9.11 26.01 34.45
N CYS A 930 9.75 26.40 35.55
CA CYS A 930 10.69 27.53 35.60
C CYS A 930 11.92 27.31 34.70
N GLY A 931 12.43 26.08 34.65
CA GLY A 931 13.56 25.70 33.81
C GLY A 931 13.28 25.81 32.32
N ILE A 932 12.05 25.49 31.89
CA ILE A 932 11.59 25.69 30.50
C ILE A 932 11.51 27.19 30.18
N ASP A 933 10.89 27.99 31.05
CA ASP A 933 10.77 29.44 30.83
C ASP A 933 12.13 30.15 30.76
N LEU A 934 13.05 29.80 31.66
CA LEU A 934 14.42 30.32 31.60
C LEU A 934 15.15 29.88 30.35
N LEU A 935 15.05 28.61 29.94
CA LEU A 935 15.71 28.14 28.72
C LEU A 935 15.21 28.92 27.48
N LEU A 936 13.91 29.18 27.39
CA LEU A 936 13.34 30.02 26.33
C LEU A 936 13.84 31.46 26.41
N THR A 937 14.02 31.99 27.61
CA THR A 937 14.62 33.31 27.86
C THR A 937 16.07 33.37 27.39
N ASP A 938 16.89 32.38 27.75
CA ASP A 938 18.30 32.28 27.39
C ASP A 938 18.48 32.18 25.86
N LEU A 939 17.56 31.48 25.19
CA LEU A 939 17.48 31.37 23.74
C LEU A 939 16.89 32.62 23.06
N GLY A 940 16.54 33.67 23.82
CA GLY A 940 16.11 34.96 23.30
C GLY A 940 14.68 35.01 22.77
N PHE A 941 13.82 34.07 23.16
CA PHE A 941 12.40 34.12 22.77
C PHE A 941 11.68 35.24 23.53
N ASP A 942 11.01 36.10 22.78
CA ASP A 942 10.05 37.05 23.31
C ASP A 942 8.72 36.36 23.72
N LEU A 943 7.81 37.10 24.34
CA LEU A 943 6.56 36.52 24.83
C LEU A 943 5.70 35.92 23.70
N GLU A 944 5.72 36.52 22.50
CA GLU A 944 4.96 36.02 21.36
C GLU A 944 5.51 34.70 20.83
N GLY A 945 6.83 34.61 20.63
CA GLY A 945 7.52 33.39 20.21
C GLY A 945 7.32 32.26 21.21
N ARG A 946 7.36 32.55 22.52
CA ARG A 946 7.06 31.56 23.58
C ARG A 946 5.63 31.04 23.50
N CYS A 947 4.64 31.93 23.33
CA CYS A 947 3.24 31.54 23.12
C CYS A 947 3.10 30.60 21.92
N ARG A 948 3.67 30.99 20.78
CA ARG A 948 3.56 30.24 19.52
C ARG A 948 4.17 28.83 19.64
N LEU A 949 5.40 28.74 20.13
CA LEU A 949 6.10 27.47 20.29
C LEU A 949 5.35 26.51 21.23
N LEU A 950 4.84 26.99 22.36
CA LEU A 950 4.11 26.13 23.30
C LEU A 950 2.71 25.75 22.80
N ALA A 951 2.06 26.60 22.00
CA ALA A 951 0.82 26.24 21.32
C ALA A 951 1.04 25.04 20.38
N ASP A 952 2.11 25.10 19.58
CA ASP A 952 2.49 24.03 18.65
C ASP A 952 2.83 22.72 19.38
N LEU A 953 3.65 22.80 20.45
CA LEU A 953 4.02 21.64 21.26
C LEU A 953 2.81 21.00 21.95
N ARG A 954 1.93 21.82 22.53
CA ARG A 954 0.67 21.37 23.14
C ARG A 954 -0.22 20.67 22.11
N GLN A 955 -0.35 21.22 20.91
CA GLN A 955 -1.16 20.63 19.85
C GLN A 955 -0.60 19.26 19.41
N GLY A 956 0.72 19.16 19.20
CA GLY A 956 1.37 17.90 18.81
C GLY A 956 1.17 16.79 19.84
N TYR A 957 1.42 17.07 21.12
CA TYR A 957 1.21 16.10 22.20
C TYR A 957 -0.28 15.81 22.44
N GLY A 958 -1.17 16.79 22.26
CA GLY A 958 -2.61 16.60 22.35
C GLY A 958 -3.14 15.62 21.30
N GLN A 959 -2.58 15.63 20.09
CA GLN A 959 -2.89 14.65 19.05
C GLN A 959 -2.43 13.25 19.44
N GLU A 960 -1.20 13.11 19.94
CA GLU A 960 -0.62 11.84 20.40
C GLU A 960 -1.46 11.17 21.50
N PHE A 961 -1.81 11.92 22.55
CA PHE A 961 -2.61 11.42 23.67
C PHE A 961 -4.12 11.40 23.39
N GLN A 962 -4.53 11.76 22.17
CA GLN A 962 -5.93 11.84 21.76
C GLN A 962 -6.80 12.67 22.72
N VAL A 963 -6.27 13.81 23.18
CA VAL A 963 -6.92 14.72 24.13
C VAL A 963 -8.31 15.12 23.63
N ASP A 964 -9.30 15.03 24.51
CA ASP A 964 -10.69 15.40 24.26
C ASP A 964 -11.11 16.65 25.06
N GLY A 965 -12.33 17.14 24.79
CA GLY A 965 -12.86 18.33 25.49
C GLY A 965 -13.07 18.13 27.00
N ALA A 966 -13.17 16.89 27.48
CA ALA A 966 -13.27 16.62 28.92
C ALA A 966 -11.89 16.74 29.59
N PHE A 967 -10.84 16.21 28.95
CA PHE A 967 -9.46 16.36 29.39
C PHE A 967 -9.03 17.83 29.40
N GLU A 968 -9.33 18.60 28.36
CA GLU A 968 -9.05 20.05 28.31
C GLU A 968 -9.70 20.83 29.47
N ARG A 969 -10.95 20.49 29.82
CA ARG A 969 -11.63 21.10 30.96
C ARG A 969 -10.93 20.78 32.29
N ARG A 970 -10.61 19.50 32.52
CA ARG A 970 -9.88 19.06 33.73
C ARG A 970 -8.49 19.70 33.82
N LEU A 971 -7.80 19.83 32.70
CA LEU A 971 -6.49 20.50 32.63
C LEU A 971 -6.61 21.98 32.98
N GLY A 972 -7.64 22.66 32.47
CA GLY A 972 -7.95 24.05 32.81
C GLY A 972 -8.35 24.23 34.29
N GLU A 973 -9.11 23.31 34.87
CA GLU A 973 -9.43 23.29 36.31
C GLU A 973 -8.17 23.15 37.16
N ARG A 974 -7.30 22.20 36.82
CA ARG A 974 -6.00 22.01 37.49
C ARG A 974 -5.07 23.21 37.33
N PHE A 975 -5.07 23.88 36.18
CA PHE A 975 -4.32 25.12 36.01
C PHE A 975 -4.81 26.21 36.99
N ARG A 976 -6.13 26.35 37.16
CA ARG A 976 -6.70 27.37 38.05
C ARG A 976 -6.28 27.19 39.51
N THR A 977 -6.12 25.96 39.98
CA THR A 977 -5.67 25.69 41.36
C THR A 977 -4.22 26.11 41.60
N HIS A 978 -3.37 26.06 40.57
CA HIS A 978 -1.95 26.45 40.67
C HIS A 978 -1.64 27.85 40.11
N ARG A 979 -2.61 28.52 39.49
CA ARG A 979 -2.39 29.76 38.72
C ARG A 979 -1.66 30.84 39.50
N GLN A 980 -2.10 31.15 40.72
CA GLN A 980 -1.54 32.26 41.50
C GLN A 980 -0.08 32.00 41.88
N GLU A 981 0.23 30.76 42.26
CA GLU A 981 1.59 30.32 42.57
C GLU A 981 2.50 30.40 41.33
N LEU A 982 2.05 29.86 40.19
CA LEU A 982 2.82 29.87 38.95
C LEU A 982 3.03 31.28 38.38
N GLU A 983 2.02 32.16 38.46
CA GLU A 983 2.19 33.58 38.10
C GLU A 983 3.23 34.26 39.02
N SER A 984 3.31 33.89 40.30
CA SER A 984 4.35 34.39 41.20
C SER A 984 5.74 33.89 40.82
N LEU A 985 5.87 32.62 40.44
CA LEU A 985 7.16 32.01 40.08
C LEU A 985 7.75 32.58 38.78
N LEU A 986 6.91 32.93 37.78
CA LEU A 986 7.42 33.46 36.50
C LEU A 986 7.65 34.97 36.53
N TRP A 987 6.77 35.72 37.21
CA TRP A 987 6.69 37.17 37.02
C TRP A 987 7.17 37.99 38.21
N ARG A 988 7.57 37.35 39.31
CA ARG A 988 8.19 38.03 40.47
C ARG A 988 9.61 37.53 40.68
N PRO A 989 10.49 38.33 41.31
CA PRO A 989 11.81 37.86 41.72
C PRO A 989 11.69 36.61 42.60
N TRP A 990 12.51 35.60 42.31
CA TRP A 990 12.49 34.37 43.09
C TRP A 990 12.91 34.60 44.54
N PRO A 991 12.22 33.97 45.51
CA PRO A 991 12.55 34.09 46.91
C PRO A 991 13.94 33.50 47.19
N SER A 992 14.64 34.08 48.17
CA SER A 992 15.94 33.58 48.65
C SER A 992 15.80 32.40 49.62
N ASP A 993 14.59 32.13 50.08
CA ASP A 993 14.23 31.11 51.06
C ASP A 993 13.03 30.27 50.58
N GLY A 994 12.81 29.13 51.24
CA GLY A 994 11.72 28.20 50.93
C GLY A 994 12.14 26.97 50.12
N PRO A 995 11.22 26.01 49.93
CA PRO A 995 11.53 24.66 49.43
C PRO A 995 12.04 24.63 47.99
N LEU A 996 11.73 25.65 47.18
CA LEU A 996 12.19 25.73 45.79
C LEU A 996 13.51 26.51 45.64
N ALA A 997 13.92 27.30 46.63
CA ALA A 997 15.03 28.25 46.51
C ALA A 997 16.37 27.58 46.09
N PRO A 998 16.77 26.41 46.62
CA PRO A 998 17.99 25.74 46.16
C PRO A 998 17.94 25.35 44.68
N GLY A 999 16.79 24.83 44.22
CA GLY A 999 16.60 24.45 42.82
C GLY A 999 16.54 25.65 41.87
N LEU A 1000 15.89 26.74 42.29
CA LEU A 1000 15.88 28.00 41.55
C LEU A 1000 17.29 28.58 41.42
N ALA A 1001 18.12 28.50 42.46
CA ALA A 1001 19.53 28.90 42.39
C ALA A 1001 20.33 28.03 41.39
N ALA A 1002 20.09 26.72 41.34
CA ALA A 1002 20.70 25.83 40.36
C ALA A 1002 20.33 26.21 38.91
N LEU A 1003 19.07 26.57 38.66
CA LEU A 1003 18.62 27.03 37.34
C LEU A 1003 19.26 28.37 36.93
N ARG A 1004 19.51 29.30 37.88
CA ARG A 1004 20.28 30.53 37.59
C ARG A 1004 21.71 30.21 37.18
N ARG A 1005 22.41 29.36 37.94
CA ARG A 1005 23.76 28.91 37.59
C ARG A 1005 23.81 28.21 36.23
N ARG A 1006 22.78 27.44 35.86
CA ARG A 1006 22.65 26.88 34.52
C ARG A 1006 22.65 27.97 33.46
N SER A 1007 21.79 28.98 33.64
CA SER A 1007 21.63 30.10 32.71
C SER A 1007 22.95 30.87 32.53
N GLU A 1008 23.67 31.11 33.64
CA GLU A 1008 25.01 31.71 33.64
C GLU A 1008 26.04 30.84 32.86
N ARG A 1009 26.11 29.53 33.15
CA ARG A 1009 27.01 28.59 32.45
C ARG A 1009 26.74 28.53 30.95
N GLN A 1010 25.48 28.61 30.55
CA GLN A 1010 25.08 28.43 29.16
C GLN A 1010 24.90 29.72 28.35
N ALA A 1011 24.98 30.90 28.98
CA ALA A 1011 24.69 32.19 28.34
C ALA A 1011 25.44 32.39 27.01
N LYS A 1012 26.76 32.16 26.99
CA LYS A 1012 27.59 32.28 25.79
C LYS A 1012 27.22 31.26 24.71
N VAL A 1013 26.83 30.05 25.10
CA VAL A 1013 26.42 28.98 24.16
C VAL A 1013 25.06 29.31 23.54
N ALA A 1014 24.11 29.79 24.34
CA ALA A 1014 22.81 30.22 23.87
C ALA A 1014 22.90 31.45 22.93
N GLU A 1015 23.80 32.39 23.21
CA GLU A 1015 24.14 33.50 22.30
C GLU A 1015 24.70 32.99 20.97
N GLN A 1016 25.67 32.06 21.00
CA GLN A 1016 26.21 31.44 19.79
C GLN A 1016 25.14 30.72 18.97
N LEU A 1017 24.21 30.01 19.62
CA LEU A 1017 23.13 29.30 18.94
C LEU A 1017 22.16 30.28 18.25
N ARG A 1018 21.84 31.40 18.92
CA ARG A 1018 21.05 32.49 18.33
C ARG A 1018 21.74 33.16 17.15
N ALA A 1019 23.05 33.40 17.24
CA ALA A 1019 23.84 33.94 16.14
C ALA A 1019 23.79 33.01 14.92
N CYS A 1020 24.01 31.70 15.13
CA CYS A 1020 23.88 30.69 14.07
C CYS A 1020 22.48 30.69 13.42
N ALA A 1021 21.42 30.87 14.21
CA ALA A 1021 20.05 30.97 13.68
C ALA A 1021 19.87 32.22 12.80
N THR A 1022 20.34 33.37 13.28
CA THR A 1022 20.22 34.68 12.59
C THR A 1022 21.04 34.70 11.30
N GLU A 1023 22.21 34.06 11.30
CA GLU A 1023 23.09 33.90 10.13
C GLU A 1023 22.60 32.84 9.12
N GLY A 1024 21.50 32.14 9.40
CA GLY A 1024 20.98 31.07 8.53
C GLY A 1024 21.88 29.82 8.48
N ARG A 1025 22.73 29.62 9.49
CA ARG A 1025 23.65 28.48 9.58
C ARG A 1025 23.02 27.23 10.17
N LEU A 1026 21.86 27.36 10.83
CA LEU A 1026 21.11 26.21 11.31
C LEU A 1026 20.29 25.58 10.19
N THR A 1027 20.31 24.26 10.10
CA THR A 1027 19.46 23.51 9.16
C THR A 1027 17.99 23.46 9.59
N ARG A 1028 17.69 23.89 10.83
CA ARG A 1028 16.34 24.00 11.41
C ARG A 1028 16.12 25.38 12.01
N SER A 1029 14.86 25.80 12.10
CA SER A 1029 14.51 26.99 12.85
C SER A 1029 14.91 26.83 14.32
N LEU A 1030 15.24 27.96 14.97
CA LEU A 1030 15.55 27.98 16.39
C LEU A 1030 14.40 27.39 17.22
N ASP A 1031 13.15 27.62 16.83
CA ASP A 1031 11.95 27.04 17.45
C ASP A 1031 12.00 25.50 17.54
N ARG A 1032 12.43 24.83 16.45
CA ARG A 1032 12.52 23.36 16.41
C ARG A 1032 13.69 22.82 17.23
N VAL A 1033 14.80 23.56 17.25
CA VAL A 1033 15.95 23.22 18.11
C VAL A 1033 15.56 23.43 19.59
N ALA A 1034 14.91 24.54 19.92
CA ALA A 1034 14.41 24.86 21.25
C ALA A 1034 13.42 23.80 21.77
N ALA A 1035 12.48 23.36 20.93
CA ALA A 1035 11.59 22.24 21.25
C ALA A 1035 12.36 20.98 21.66
N SER A 1036 13.43 20.65 20.93
CA SER A 1036 14.27 19.48 21.25
C SER A 1036 15.07 19.67 22.54
N LEU A 1037 15.61 20.86 22.78
CA LEU A 1037 16.32 21.19 24.03
C LEU A 1037 15.39 21.14 25.25
N ILE A 1038 14.16 21.65 25.13
CA ILE A 1038 13.13 21.57 26.15
C ILE A 1038 12.80 20.11 26.47
N HIS A 1039 12.60 19.29 25.44
CA HIS A 1039 12.35 17.86 25.60
C HIS A 1039 13.51 17.13 26.30
N MET A 1040 14.76 17.52 25.98
CA MET A 1040 15.92 16.93 26.65
C MET A 1040 16.05 17.40 28.10
N HIS A 1041 15.62 18.62 28.43
CA HIS A 1041 15.57 19.12 29.80
C HIS A 1041 14.54 18.37 30.66
N THR A 1042 13.33 18.18 30.13
CA THR A 1042 12.26 17.41 30.78
C THR A 1042 12.67 15.95 30.96
N ASN A 1043 13.29 15.34 29.93
CA ASN A 1043 13.77 13.96 29.96
C ASN A 1043 14.74 13.68 31.13
N ARG A 1044 15.66 14.61 31.45
CA ARG A 1044 16.65 14.40 32.52
C ARG A 1044 16.03 14.36 33.91
N LEU A 1045 14.93 15.06 34.13
CA LEU A 1045 14.30 15.22 35.45
C LEU A 1045 13.09 14.30 35.68
N LEU A 1046 12.30 14.01 34.64
CA LEU A 1046 11.08 13.22 34.75
C LEU A 1046 11.35 11.71 34.78
N ARG A 1047 10.92 11.02 35.85
CA ARG A 1047 11.13 9.58 36.06
C ARG A 1047 10.19 8.69 35.24
N THR A 1048 8.90 9.05 35.22
CA THR A 1048 7.82 8.25 34.64
C THR A 1048 6.79 9.16 33.97
N ALA A 1049 6.03 8.61 33.03
CA ALA A 1049 4.99 9.34 32.30
C ALA A 1049 5.49 10.69 31.72
N ALA A 1050 6.76 10.78 31.33
CA ALA A 1050 7.42 12.04 31.00
C ALA A 1050 6.65 12.81 29.92
N ARG A 1051 6.26 12.13 28.84
CA ARG A 1051 5.51 12.74 27.74
C ARG A 1051 4.14 13.31 28.16
N ALA A 1052 3.45 12.63 29.08
CA ALA A 1052 2.17 13.12 29.59
C ALA A 1052 2.35 14.36 30.48
N GLN A 1053 3.44 14.40 31.27
CA GLN A 1053 3.77 15.57 32.08
C GLN A 1053 4.23 16.76 31.22
N GLU A 1054 4.96 16.52 30.12
CA GLU A 1054 5.33 17.55 29.15
C GLU A 1054 4.10 18.28 28.60
N LEU A 1055 3.06 17.55 28.18
CA LEU A 1055 1.80 18.14 27.71
C LEU A 1055 1.20 19.10 28.74
N VAL A 1056 1.18 18.71 30.02
CA VAL A 1056 0.64 19.53 31.12
C VAL A 1056 1.49 20.78 31.33
N LEU A 1057 2.82 20.65 31.33
CA LEU A 1057 3.75 21.77 31.50
C LEU A 1057 3.64 22.78 30.35
N TYR A 1058 3.55 22.31 29.11
CA TYR A 1058 3.39 23.17 27.94
C TYR A 1058 2.05 23.91 27.95
N ASP A 1059 0.96 23.24 28.33
CA ASP A 1059 -0.35 23.88 28.47
C ASP A 1059 -0.36 24.95 29.57
N PHE A 1060 0.23 24.66 30.74
CA PHE A 1060 0.29 25.62 31.84
C PHE A 1060 1.08 26.87 31.46
N LEU A 1061 2.27 26.70 30.87
CA LEU A 1061 3.08 27.82 30.39
C LEU A 1061 2.37 28.59 29.27
N HIS A 1062 1.74 27.91 28.31
CA HIS A 1062 0.97 28.55 27.24
C HIS A 1062 -0.17 29.43 27.80
N ARG A 1063 -0.91 28.95 28.82
CA ARG A 1063 -1.94 29.73 29.50
C ARG A 1063 -1.37 30.93 30.25
N LEU A 1064 -0.23 30.79 30.92
CA LEU A 1064 0.46 31.88 31.62
C LEU A 1064 0.89 32.97 30.64
N TYR A 1065 1.52 32.59 29.53
CA TYR A 1065 1.98 33.51 28.50
C TYR A 1065 0.81 34.22 27.81
N THR A 1066 -0.24 33.48 27.43
CA THR A 1066 -1.45 34.06 26.82
C THR A 1066 -2.12 35.06 27.77
N SER A 1067 -2.23 34.73 29.06
CA SER A 1067 -2.75 35.63 30.09
C SER A 1067 -1.91 36.91 30.22
N ARG A 1068 -0.57 36.78 30.20
CA ARG A 1068 0.35 37.92 30.26
C ARG A 1068 0.23 38.80 29.02
N GLN A 1069 0.22 38.21 27.83
CA GLN A 1069 0.09 38.92 26.55
C GLN A 1069 -1.23 39.68 26.48
N ALA A 1070 -2.34 39.09 26.96
CA ALA A 1070 -3.62 39.78 27.05
C ALA A 1070 -3.63 40.96 28.03
N ARG A 1071 -2.88 40.88 29.14
CA ARG A 1071 -2.72 42.00 30.10
C ARG A 1071 -1.85 43.13 29.53
N GLU A 1072 -0.83 42.80 28.74
CA GLU A 1072 0.04 43.78 28.09
C GLU A 1072 -0.68 44.51 26.94
N LYS A 1073 -1.49 43.79 26.13
CA LYS A 1073 -2.37 44.37 25.10
C LYS A 1073 -3.51 45.24 25.63
N LYS A 1074 -3.86 45.13 26.93
CA LYS A 1074 -4.83 46.02 27.60
C LYS A 1074 -4.19 47.26 28.22
N ARG A 1075 -2.85 47.27 28.33
CA ARG A 1075 -2.05 48.38 28.89
C ARG A 1075 -1.40 49.24 27.80
N THR A 1076 -1.29 48.71 26.59
CA THR A 1076 -1.01 49.42 25.34
C THR A 1076 -2.33 49.78 24.68
#